data_AF-A0A5C7PI79-F1
#
_entry.id   AF-A0A5C7PI79-F1
#
_cell.length_a   1.000
_cell.length_b   1.000
_cell.length_c   1.000
_cell.angle_alpha   90.00
_cell.angle_beta   90.00
_cell.angle_gamma   90.00
#
_symmetry.space_group_name_H-M   'P 1'
#
loop_
_entity.id
_entity.type
_entity.pdbx_description
1 polymer ?
#
loop_
_entity_poly.entity_id
_entity_poly.type
_entity_poly.pdbx_seq_one_letter_code
_entity_poly.pdbx_strand_id
1 'polypeptide(L)'
;MYLGVCLGTDIQNDRAGLPVRTVCQSDQSDRACCSCRSGSRLLGQVLDRPMILEKVSVSQIASFDPTQPAGCPRRWWFRYVAGKPEPETVSKSKGKDIHASIEHYLKTGEDVLSPEVRAGKHLIRRGEKQYVEVQVPDQVFRLKLDFAGVYLSGRIDLLDCGTVHLDGEGAEVSEDVIEVLDWKTTSSIAAYGKSGAALLTDPQMVGYGLAVLNADRHADRVRLSHVYFQTRGQKLAAKRTIVATRDHLEGEHRRLIAVVNDMRDIAQISDVSEVPKNLLACSAYRGCPHASYCPKTEAERLKNIWRTPMSLRRATPAPQTQVTPAQQPAPQTQVTPAQQLASVAPQQAVHMAPVQPAPVRAETAAKLRAEIERSDDEEGCADCGEELTIRNVSRLLDGTIKHIGCKGAAAQVAPPDQPVITLAQSFEPVPPEAIQTLPPQARELAAQNVELRREAVKPEAQASAAEAPKRGRGRPRKTSRQPCAREHDPVVDARWVETCELVDEICDTILRSSTPKIAAQAHESRDLAQSEQPELPANPVPENTILIVDALVETCELVYDLGPEVNALAEQLARQHNAADLRCAPSGSPLAFGKWKGALTAVLRAEFTPRTSLCGLRCLGDEVREVAAQAIASKFTTVIWGRR
;
A
#
# COMPACT_ATOMS: atom_id res chain seq x y z
N MET A 1 62.17 41.40 32.01
CA MET A 1 62.07 41.39 33.48
C MET A 1 61.21 40.20 33.89
N TYR A 2 61.75 39.43 34.84
CA TYR A 2 61.23 38.30 35.61
C TYR A 2 59.70 38.30 35.88
N LEU A 3 58.98 37.19 36.10
CA LEU A 3 59.30 35.94 36.82
C LEU A 3 58.29 34.83 36.43
N GLY A 4 58.73 33.57 36.35
CA GLY A 4 57.88 32.37 36.29
C GLY A 4 57.79 31.64 37.63
N VAL A 5 56.98 30.57 37.68
CA VAL A 5 57.12 29.49 38.68
C VAL A 5 56.81 28.15 38.00
N CYS A 6 57.78 27.24 38.07
CA CYS A 6 57.72 25.82 37.74
C CYS A 6 57.34 24.99 38.96
N LEU A 7 56.73 23.83 38.75
CA LEU A 7 57.01 22.61 39.51
C LEU A 7 56.98 21.42 38.54
N GLY A 8 58.08 20.67 38.50
CA GLY A 8 58.18 19.38 37.83
C GLY A 8 58.57 18.30 38.84
N THR A 9 58.55 17.05 38.40
CA THR A 9 59.41 15.97 38.91
C THR A 9 59.61 14.92 37.80
N ASP A 10 60.87 14.69 37.48
CA ASP A 10 61.46 13.63 36.66
C ASP A 10 61.33 12.24 37.28
N ILE A 11 61.40 11.17 36.46
CA ILE A 11 62.35 10.04 36.64
C ILE A 11 62.80 9.51 35.26
N GLN A 12 64.11 9.36 35.12
CA GLN A 12 64.91 8.85 34.00
C GLN A 12 64.92 7.31 33.91
N ASN A 13 65.09 6.74 32.70
CA ASN A 13 66.31 6.01 32.28
C ASN A 13 66.16 5.29 30.93
N ASP A 14 66.84 5.82 29.91
CA ASP A 14 67.99 5.23 29.21
C ASP A 14 68.05 3.72 28.83
N ARG A 15 68.30 3.55 27.51
CA ARG A 15 69.32 2.70 26.82
C ARG A 15 68.87 1.55 25.90
N ALA A 16 69.02 1.87 24.61
CA ALA A 16 69.98 1.26 23.66
C ALA A 16 69.61 -0.01 22.87
N GLY A 17 69.87 0.04 21.55
CA GLY A 17 70.72 -0.99 20.93
C GLY A 17 70.27 -1.67 19.63
N LEU A 18 70.34 -0.94 18.50
CA LEU A 18 70.84 -1.36 17.17
C LEU A 18 70.12 -2.46 16.32
N PRO A 19 70.38 -2.47 14.97
CA PRO A 19 69.49 -3.02 13.94
C PRO A 19 70.03 -4.30 13.26
N VAL A 20 69.18 -5.01 12.51
CA VAL A 20 69.60 -6.08 11.61
C VAL A 20 69.09 -5.83 10.18
N ARG A 21 70.05 -5.64 9.27
CA ARG A 21 69.92 -5.84 7.81
C ARG A 21 69.99 -7.33 7.51
N THR A 22 69.25 -7.81 6.53
CA THR A 22 69.73 -8.92 5.67
C THR A 22 69.21 -8.77 4.25
N VAL A 23 70.16 -8.90 3.33
CA VAL A 23 70.09 -8.93 1.86
C VAL A 23 69.91 -10.38 1.42
N CYS A 24 69.22 -10.65 0.30
CA CYS A 24 69.68 -11.56 -0.79
C CYS A 24 68.63 -11.76 -1.91
N GLN A 25 68.95 -11.17 -3.08
CA GLN A 25 69.08 -11.76 -4.43
C GLN A 25 68.18 -12.91 -4.94
N SER A 26 67.54 -12.62 -6.08
CA SER A 26 67.43 -13.36 -7.36
C SER A 26 67.69 -14.88 -7.42
N ASP A 27 66.79 -15.63 -8.09
CA ASP A 27 67.12 -16.28 -9.37
C ASP A 27 65.92 -16.88 -10.14
N GLN A 28 66.02 -16.81 -11.47
CA GLN A 28 65.22 -17.53 -12.47
C GLN A 28 65.84 -18.91 -12.73
N SER A 29 65.03 -19.95 -13.00
CA SER A 29 65.14 -20.85 -14.18
C SER A 29 64.37 -22.17 -14.02
N ASP A 30 63.65 -22.49 -15.09
CA ASP A 30 63.28 -23.78 -15.69
C ASP A 30 63.43 -25.09 -14.90
N ARG A 31 62.34 -25.88 -14.88
CA ARG A 31 62.35 -27.28 -15.37
C ARG A 31 60.95 -27.86 -15.55
N ALA A 32 60.74 -28.39 -16.75
CA ALA A 32 59.64 -29.27 -17.13
C ALA A 32 59.64 -30.58 -16.34
N CYS A 33 58.46 -31.11 -16.02
CA CYS A 33 58.26 -32.55 -15.89
C CYS A 33 56.83 -32.96 -16.25
N CYS A 34 56.75 -34.10 -16.93
CA CYS A 34 55.59 -34.62 -17.65
C CYS A 34 54.64 -35.46 -16.77
N SER A 35 53.41 -35.53 -17.28
CA SER A 35 52.56 -36.74 -17.39
C SER A 35 51.52 -37.06 -16.32
N CYS A 36 50.31 -37.28 -16.87
CA CYS A 36 49.32 -38.29 -16.49
C CYS A 36 48.61 -38.18 -15.13
N ARG A 37 47.32 -37.80 -15.17
CA ARG A 37 46.20 -38.66 -14.74
C ARG A 37 44.84 -38.07 -15.13
N SER A 38 44.18 -38.72 -16.10
CA SER A 38 42.74 -39.02 -16.12
C SER A 38 41.78 -37.99 -15.49
N GLY A 39 41.40 -36.98 -16.27
CA GLY A 39 40.27 -36.10 -15.98
C GLY A 39 38.94 -36.82 -16.21
N SER A 40 38.48 -37.55 -15.19
CA SER A 40 37.11 -38.06 -15.14
C SER A 40 36.16 -36.87 -15.08
N ARG A 41 35.30 -36.71 -16.09
CA ARG A 41 34.20 -35.75 -16.11
C ARG A 41 33.19 -36.13 -15.03
N LEU A 42 33.42 -35.68 -13.81
CA LEU A 42 32.34 -35.44 -12.86
C LEU A 42 31.55 -34.24 -13.41
N LEU A 43 30.45 -34.55 -14.11
CA LEU A 43 29.36 -33.62 -14.31
C LEU A 43 28.96 -33.13 -12.92
N GLY A 44 29.46 -31.94 -12.57
CA GLY A 44 29.13 -31.27 -11.33
C GLY A 44 27.63 -31.10 -11.26
N GLN A 45 26.99 -31.85 -10.38
CA GLN A 45 25.74 -31.43 -9.77
C GLN A 45 26.04 -30.09 -9.10
N VAL A 46 25.78 -28.99 -9.81
CA VAL A 46 25.57 -27.70 -9.18
C VAL A 46 24.36 -27.93 -8.30
N LEU A 47 24.61 -28.22 -7.03
CA LEU A 47 23.58 -28.26 -6.01
C LEU A 47 22.93 -26.88 -6.06
N ASP A 48 21.70 -26.84 -6.57
CA ASP A 48 20.84 -25.66 -6.61
C ASP A 48 20.71 -25.18 -5.16
N ARG A 49 21.58 -24.23 -4.77
CA ARG A 49 21.46 -23.61 -3.46
C ARG A 49 20.17 -22.79 -3.51
N PRO A 50 19.19 -23.06 -2.63
CA PRO A 50 17.96 -22.29 -2.61
C PRO A 50 18.32 -20.82 -2.44
N MET A 51 17.68 -19.95 -3.23
CA MET A 51 17.89 -18.50 -3.13
C MET A 51 17.51 -18.05 -1.71
N ILE A 52 18.47 -17.49 -0.98
CA ILE A 52 18.23 -16.84 0.30
C ILE A 52 18.02 -15.35 0.03
N LEU A 53 16.81 -14.85 0.31
CA LEU A 53 16.51 -13.43 0.20
C LEU A 53 17.14 -12.68 1.38
N GLU A 54 18.36 -12.16 1.20
CA GLU A 54 19.09 -11.42 2.23
C GLU A 54 18.77 -9.91 2.24
N LYS A 55 18.43 -9.37 1.08
CA LYS A 55 18.14 -7.94 0.88
C LYS A 55 16.89 -7.78 0.03
N VAL A 56 16.10 -6.76 0.37
CA VAL A 56 14.90 -6.41 -0.39
C VAL A 56 14.83 -4.91 -0.60
N SER A 57 14.44 -4.48 -1.80
CA SER A 57 14.12 -3.07 -2.04
C SER A 57 12.64 -2.79 -1.79
N VAL A 58 12.32 -1.56 -1.40
CA VAL A 58 10.91 -1.13 -1.26
C VAL A 58 10.11 -1.30 -2.56
N SER A 59 10.76 -1.09 -3.71
CA SER A 59 10.17 -1.32 -5.02
C SER A 59 9.93 -2.80 -5.32
N GLN A 60 10.75 -3.71 -4.78
CA GLN A 60 10.49 -5.15 -4.85
C GLN A 60 9.24 -5.51 -4.04
N ILE A 61 9.12 -5.01 -2.81
CA ILE A 61 7.93 -5.24 -1.95
C ILE A 61 6.67 -4.76 -2.67
N ALA A 62 6.66 -3.53 -3.19
CA ALA A 62 5.51 -2.99 -3.92
C ALA A 62 5.17 -3.77 -5.20
N SER A 63 6.16 -4.34 -5.89
CA SER A 63 5.94 -5.17 -7.08
C SER A 63 5.46 -6.59 -6.77
N PHE A 64 5.64 -7.05 -5.54
CA PHE A 64 5.21 -8.35 -5.05
C PHE A 64 3.81 -8.29 -4.43
N ASP A 65 3.56 -7.31 -3.54
CA ASP A 65 2.35 -7.18 -2.73
C ASP A 65 1.08 -7.11 -3.60
N PRO A 66 0.19 -8.13 -3.58
CA PRO A 66 -0.99 -8.20 -4.45
C PRO A 66 -2.03 -7.09 -4.17
N THR A 67 -1.92 -6.38 -3.04
CA THR A 67 -2.77 -5.21 -2.74
C THR A 67 -2.39 -3.98 -3.55
N GLN A 68 -1.17 -3.95 -4.11
CA GLN A 68 -0.72 -2.86 -4.97
C GLN A 68 -1.27 -3.00 -6.39
N PRO A 69 -1.58 -1.89 -7.11
CA PRO A 69 -2.23 -1.94 -8.43
C PRO A 69 -1.56 -2.82 -9.50
N ALA A 70 -0.26 -3.10 -9.38
CA ALA A 70 0.45 -4.02 -10.27
C ALA A 70 1.31 -5.05 -9.54
N GLY A 71 1.05 -5.25 -8.25
CA GLY A 71 1.77 -6.22 -7.45
C GLY A 71 1.34 -7.65 -7.79
N CYS A 72 2.30 -8.52 -8.07
CA CYS A 72 2.05 -9.90 -8.42
C CYS A 72 3.25 -10.77 -8.03
N PRO A 73 3.08 -11.72 -7.09
CA PRO A 73 4.18 -12.57 -6.64
C PRO A 73 4.86 -13.32 -7.77
N ARG A 74 4.09 -13.86 -8.73
CA ARG A 74 4.63 -14.53 -9.93
C ARG A 74 5.43 -13.61 -10.85
N ARG A 75 5.01 -12.35 -11.03
CA ARG A 75 5.77 -11.36 -11.81
C ARG A 75 7.10 -11.06 -11.13
N TRP A 76 7.05 -10.82 -9.81
CA TRP A 76 8.25 -10.60 -9.01
C TRP A 76 9.20 -11.80 -9.10
N TRP A 77 8.68 -13.03 -8.96
CA TRP A 77 9.45 -14.26 -9.05
C TRP A 77 10.15 -14.39 -10.40
N PHE A 78 9.45 -14.14 -11.52
CA PHE A 78 10.10 -14.18 -12.85
C PHE A 78 11.28 -13.22 -12.93
N ARG A 79 11.11 -12.00 -12.42
CA ARG A 79 12.13 -10.96 -12.52
C ARG A 79 13.34 -11.24 -11.63
N TYR A 80 13.12 -11.61 -10.37
CA TYR A 80 14.18 -11.64 -9.37
C TYR A 80 14.68 -13.05 -9.06
N VAL A 81 13.81 -14.07 -9.11
CA VAL A 81 14.17 -15.46 -8.83
C VAL A 81 14.60 -16.16 -10.12
N ALA A 82 13.78 -16.07 -11.17
CA ALA A 82 14.09 -16.69 -12.46
C ALA A 82 15.04 -15.88 -13.35
N GLY A 83 15.43 -14.68 -12.92
CA GLY A 83 16.34 -13.79 -13.66
C GLY A 83 15.83 -13.33 -15.02
N LYS A 84 14.51 -13.33 -15.26
CA LYS A 84 13.92 -12.92 -16.56
C LYS A 84 13.75 -11.40 -16.57
N PRO A 85 14.55 -10.64 -17.33
CA PRO A 85 14.51 -9.19 -17.30
C PRO A 85 13.17 -8.67 -17.84
N GLU A 86 12.68 -7.59 -17.22
CA GLU A 86 11.63 -6.78 -17.84
C GLU A 86 12.25 -5.85 -18.89
N PRO A 87 11.60 -5.63 -20.03
CA PRO A 87 12.07 -4.65 -21.00
C PRO A 87 12.11 -3.26 -20.35
N GLU A 88 13.21 -2.53 -20.60
CA GLU A 88 13.29 -1.14 -20.21
C GLU A 88 12.32 -0.32 -21.05
N THR A 89 11.47 0.45 -20.39
CA THR A 89 10.52 1.33 -21.06
C THR A 89 11.12 2.72 -21.19
N VAL A 90 10.80 3.44 -22.28
CA VAL A 90 11.17 4.86 -22.45
C VAL A 90 10.80 5.71 -21.23
N SER A 91 9.68 5.39 -20.56
CA SER A 91 9.26 6.07 -19.33
C SER A 91 10.22 5.85 -18.15
N LYS A 92 10.80 4.65 -18.01
CA LYS A 92 11.80 4.36 -16.96
C LYS A 92 13.11 5.12 -17.22
N SER A 93 13.61 5.12 -18.47
CA SER A 93 14.80 5.91 -18.84
C SER A 93 14.59 7.39 -18.59
N LYS A 94 13.47 7.95 -19.08
CA LYS A 94 13.14 9.36 -18.87
C LYS A 94 13.01 9.73 -17.39
N GLY A 95 12.51 8.81 -16.56
CA GLY A 95 12.48 8.99 -15.11
C GLY A 95 13.89 9.16 -14.52
N LYS A 96 14.82 8.27 -14.89
CA LYS A 96 16.23 8.34 -14.45
C LYS A 96 16.87 9.67 -14.84
N ASP A 97 16.68 10.11 -16.09
CA ASP A 97 17.24 11.38 -16.59
C ASP A 97 16.71 12.58 -15.80
N ILE A 98 15.42 12.55 -15.44
CA ILE A 98 14.79 13.59 -14.62
C ILE A 98 15.39 13.62 -13.21
N HIS A 99 15.54 12.48 -12.54
CA HIS A 99 16.16 12.41 -11.20
C HIS A 99 17.59 12.93 -11.24
N ALA A 100 18.39 12.49 -12.22
CA ALA A 100 19.77 12.95 -12.39
C ALA A 100 19.86 14.48 -12.59
N SER A 101 18.92 15.07 -13.34
CA SER A 101 18.88 16.52 -13.53
C SER A 101 18.56 17.29 -12.23
N ILE A 102 17.68 16.75 -11.38
CA ILE A 102 17.32 17.34 -10.08
C ILE A 102 18.49 17.20 -9.12
N GLU A 103 19.11 16.02 -9.06
CA GLU A 103 20.30 15.75 -8.26
C GLU A 103 21.41 16.75 -8.59
N HIS A 104 21.73 16.91 -9.88
CA HIS A 104 22.74 17.88 -10.33
C HIS A 104 22.40 19.29 -9.87
N TYR A 105 21.16 19.73 -10.09
CA TYR A 105 20.71 21.05 -9.68
C TYR A 105 20.82 21.29 -8.17
N LEU A 106 20.43 20.31 -7.34
CA LEU A 106 20.52 20.44 -5.88
C LEU A 106 21.98 20.51 -5.41
N LYS A 107 22.85 19.67 -5.99
CA LYS A 107 24.28 19.61 -5.64
C LYS A 107 25.08 20.82 -6.11
N THR A 108 24.91 21.24 -7.37
CA THR A 108 25.79 22.25 -8.00
C THR A 108 25.14 23.64 -8.06
N GLY A 109 23.80 23.71 -8.03
CA GLY A 109 23.05 24.94 -8.30
C GLY A 109 22.88 25.25 -9.79
N GLU A 110 23.49 24.49 -10.70
CA GLU A 110 23.36 24.68 -12.15
C GLU A 110 21.98 24.20 -12.63
N ASP A 111 21.22 25.07 -13.31
CA ASP A 111 19.88 24.76 -13.82
C ASP A 111 19.93 23.90 -15.10
N VAL A 112 20.21 22.61 -14.92
CA VAL A 112 20.13 21.58 -15.98
C VAL A 112 18.74 20.92 -16.05
N LEU A 113 17.74 21.55 -15.44
CA LEU A 113 16.41 20.95 -15.26
C LEU A 113 15.71 20.76 -16.61
N SER A 114 15.09 19.60 -16.80
CA SER A 114 14.23 19.36 -17.96
C SER A 114 12.99 20.29 -17.95
N PRO A 115 12.32 20.51 -19.09
CA PRO A 115 11.11 21.34 -19.14
C PRO A 115 9.99 20.88 -18.19
N GLU A 116 9.84 19.57 -17.99
CA GLU A 116 8.92 18.98 -17.01
C GLU A 116 9.23 19.43 -15.58
N VAL A 117 10.51 19.35 -15.20
CA VAL A 117 10.96 19.66 -13.84
C VAL A 117 10.95 21.15 -13.59
N ARG A 118 11.32 21.96 -14.58
CA ARG A 118 11.31 23.42 -14.50
C ARG A 118 9.93 23.97 -14.15
N ALA A 119 8.85 23.33 -14.61
CA ALA A 119 7.48 23.70 -14.24
C ALA A 119 7.20 23.54 -12.74
N GLY A 120 7.90 22.63 -12.06
CA GLY A 120 7.83 22.39 -10.62
C GLY A 120 9.03 22.90 -9.83
N LYS A 121 9.88 23.76 -10.41
CA LYS A 121 11.09 24.26 -9.73
C LYS A 121 10.79 24.96 -8.39
N HIS A 122 9.62 25.58 -8.26
CA HIS A 122 9.15 26.19 -7.02
C HIS A 122 8.91 25.18 -5.88
N LEU A 123 8.86 23.88 -6.18
CA LEU A 123 8.78 22.78 -5.22
C LEU A 123 10.15 22.17 -4.90
N ILE A 124 11.23 22.73 -5.45
CA ILE A 124 12.61 22.25 -5.27
C ILE A 124 13.38 23.35 -4.54
N ARG A 125 13.55 23.16 -3.22
CA ARG A 125 14.34 24.05 -2.36
C ARG A 125 15.75 23.50 -2.19
N ARG A 126 16.76 24.37 -2.21
CA ARG A 126 18.10 24.07 -1.73
C ARG A 126 18.22 24.49 -0.26
N GLY A 127 18.74 23.61 0.58
CA GLY A 127 18.96 23.87 2.00
C GLY A 127 20.32 23.38 2.46
N GLU A 128 20.87 23.98 3.51
CA GLU A 128 22.20 23.64 4.04
C GLU A 128 22.25 22.25 4.67
N LYS A 129 21.11 21.74 5.16
CA LYS A 129 20.96 20.43 5.81
C LYS A 129 20.26 19.40 4.91
N GLN A 130 20.48 19.51 3.61
CA GLN A 130 19.92 18.59 2.62
C GLN A 130 20.98 17.61 2.12
N TYR A 131 20.60 16.34 2.10
CA TYR A 131 21.42 15.25 1.62
C TYR A 131 20.74 14.57 0.44
N VAL A 132 21.43 14.52 -0.70
CA VAL A 132 20.87 14.07 -1.97
C VAL A 132 21.35 12.65 -2.27
N GLU A 133 20.45 11.77 -2.70
CA GLU A 133 20.74 10.38 -3.10
C GLU A 133 21.34 9.53 -1.96
N VAL A 134 20.73 9.59 -0.77
CA VAL A 134 21.18 8.88 0.44
C VAL A 134 20.85 7.39 0.35
N GLN A 135 21.85 6.53 0.54
CA GLN A 135 21.68 5.08 0.48
C GLN A 135 20.98 4.54 1.75
N VAL A 136 20.32 3.40 1.64
CA VAL A 136 19.87 2.58 2.78
C VAL A 136 20.32 1.14 2.52
N PRO A 137 21.01 0.46 3.44
CA PRO A 137 21.54 1.02 4.68
C PRO A 137 22.67 2.03 4.40
N ASP A 138 22.85 2.98 5.32
CA ASP A 138 23.95 3.94 5.29
C ASP A 138 24.61 4.02 6.66
N GLN A 139 25.95 4.04 6.69
CA GLN A 139 26.70 4.03 7.94
C GLN A 139 26.84 5.44 8.53
N VAL A 140 26.92 6.46 7.69
CA VAL A 140 27.08 7.87 8.09
C VAL A 140 25.81 8.33 8.78
N PHE A 141 24.66 8.10 8.15
CA PHE A 141 23.35 8.43 8.70
C PHE A 141 22.79 7.34 9.60
N ARG A 142 23.51 6.22 9.79
CA ARG A 142 23.07 5.05 10.57
C ARG A 142 21.70 4.51 10.14
N LEU A 143 21.29 4.74 8.89
CA LEU A 143 20.02 4.29 8.33
C LEU A 143 20.06 2.79 8.18
N LYS A 144 19.25 2.08 8.96
CA LYS A 144 19.09 0.63 8.86
C LYS A 144 17.64 0.26 9.14
N LEU A 145 17.12 -0.63 8.30
CA LEU A 145 15.84 -1.26 8.52
C LEU A 145 15.92 -2.72 8.07
N ASP A 146 15.43 -3.63 8.89
CA ASP A 146 15.29 -5.03 8.54
C ASP A 146 13.82 -5.46 8.64
N PHE A 147 13.44 -6.34 7.71
CA PHE A 147 12.16 -7.01 7.68
C PHE A 147 12.38 -8.47 8.10
N ALA A 148 12.43 -8.70 9.41
CA ALA A 148 12.68 -10.03 9.99
C ALA A 148 13.96 -10.69 9.45
N GLY A 149 15.08 -9.93 9.51
CA GLY A 149 16.38 -10.38 9.05
C GLY A 149 16.67 -10.18 7.55
N VAL A 150 15.72 -9.64 6.77
CA VAL A 150 15.95 -9.20 5.39
C VAL A 150 16.18 -7.70 5.37
N TYR A 151 17.37 -7.26 4.98
CA TYR A 151 17.71 -5.84 5.04
C TYR A 151 17.04 -5.04 3.93
N LEU A 152 16.56 -3.84 4.28
CA LEU A 152 16.11 -2.88 3.30
C LEU A 152 17.30 -2.35 2.49
N SER A 153 17.19 -2.42 1.16
CA SER A 153 18.12 -1.82 0.21
C SER A 153 17.39 -0.77 -0.63
N GLY A 154 17.76 0.49 -0.52
CA GLY A 154 17.10 1.57 -1.26
C GLY A 154 17.91 2.83 -1.31
N ARG A 155 17.37 3.84 -1.97
CA ARG A 155 17.98 5.16 -2.04
C ARG A 155 16.91 6.23 -1.88
N ILE A 156 17.11 7.11 -0.91
CA ILE A 156 16.28 8.28 -0.65
C ILE A 156 16.78 9.39 -1.55
N ASP A 157 15.92 9.92 -2.43
CA ASP A 157 16.35 10.93 -3.39
C ASP A 157 16.78 12.23 -2.69
N LEU A 158 16.04 12.64 -1.65
CA LEU A 158 16.37 13.79 -0.81
C LEU A 158 15.99 13.53 0.65
N LEU A 159 16.96 13.70 1.55
CA LEU A 159 16.78 13.73 3.00
C LEU A 159 17.04 15.17 3.48
N ASP A 160 16.01 15.86 3.95
CA ASP A 160 16.10 17.24 4.46
C ASP A 160 15.99 17.23 5.99
N CYS A 161 17.11 17.49 6.66
CA CYS A 161 17.22 17.58 8.12
C CYS A 161 17.11 19.03 8.63
N GLY A 162 16.63 19.96 7.79
CA GLY A 162 16.32 21.33 8.18
C GLY A 162 14.99 21.44 8.94
N THR A 163 14.70 22.66 9.41
CA THR A 163 13.44 23.01 10.11
C THR A 163 12.48 23.82 9.23
N VAL A 164 12.78 23.94 7.94
CA VAL A 164 12.01 24.71 6.95
C VAL A 164 11.78 23.82 5.75
N HIS A 165 10.51 23.56 5.45
CA HIS A 165 10.08 22.67 4.38
C HIS A 165 9.17 23.42 3.42
N LEU A 166 8.98 22.88 2.22
CA LEU A 166 7.94 23.37 1.31
C LEU A 166 6.64 22.59 1.52
N ASP A 167 5.49 23.26 1.56
CA ASP A 167 4.19 22.61 1.55
C ASP A 167 3.75 22.17 0.13
N GLY A 168 2.47 21.80 -0.02
CA GLY A 168 1.91 21.35 -1.30
C GLY A 168 1.93 22.42 -2.40
N GLU A 169 1.89 23.68 -1.98
CA GLU A 169 1.81 24.90 -2.78
C GLU A 169 3.20 25.50 -3.05
N GLY A 170 4.23 25.02 -2.35
CA GLY A 170 5.59 25.53 -2.44
C GLY A 170 5.87 26.71 -1.52
N ALA A 171 5.02 26.95 -0.52
CA ALA A 171 5.31 27.92 0.53
C ALA A 171 6.19 27.29 1.60
N GLU A 172 7.06 28.11 2.20
CA GLU A 172 7.91 27.67 3.30
C GLU A 172 7.10 27.54 4.58
N VAL A 173 7.21 26.38 5.22
CA VAL A 173 6.63 26.07 6.52
C VAL A 173 7.76 25.70 7.45
N SER A 174 7.83 26.36 8.60
CA SER A 174 8.79 26.00 9.64
C SER A 174 8.20 24.94 10.56
N GLU A 175 8.83 23.77 10.59
CA GLU A 175 8.44 22.64 11.43
C GLU A 175 9.71 21.86 11.79
N ASP A 176 9.83 21.43 13.04
CA ASP A 176 10.99 20.64 13.51
C ASP A 176 10.78 19.15 13.21
N VAL A 177 10.76 18.80 11.92
CA VAL A 177 10.50 17.43 11.45
C VAL A 177 11.40 17.10 10.26
N ILE A 178 12.15 16.00 10.35
CA ILE A 178 12.97 15.52 9.22
C ILE A 178 12.07 15.14 8.04
N GLU A 179 12.42 15.56 6.83
CA GLU A 179 11.68 15.23 5.61
C GLU A 179 12.41 14.20 4.75
N VAL A 180 11.71 13.12 4.42
CA VAL A 180 12.08 12.15 3.39
C VAL A 180 11.30 12.47 2.13
N LEU A 181 12.01 12.75 1.05
CA LEU A 181 11.41 13.13 -0.21
C LEU A 181 11.90 12.23 -1.35
N ASP A 182 10.95 11.80 -2.17
CA ASP A 182 11.21 11.06 -3.40
C ASP A 182 10.58 11.78 -4.61
N TRP A 183 11.38 11.90 -5.69
CA TRP A 183 10.95 12.52 -6.93
C TRP A 183 10.17 11.50 -7.76
N LYS A 184 9.02 11.91 -8.28
CA LYS A 184 8.19 11.03 -9.10
C LYS A 184 7.87 11.66 -10.44
N THR A 185 7.87 10.85 -11.47
CA THR A 185 7.38 11.24 -12.80
C THR A 185 6.14 10.45 -13.15
N THR A 186 5.14 11.11 -13.73
CA THR A 186 3.89 10.46 -14.13
C THR A 186 3.37 11.04 -15.43
N SER A 187 2.54 10.27 -16.14
CA SER A 187 1.84 10.78 -17.32
C SER A 187 0.68 11.72 -16.94
N SER A 188 0.09 11.53 -15.77
CA SER A 188 -0.99 12.36 -15.22
C SER A 188 -0.90 12.36 -13.70
N ILE A 189 -0.73 13.54 -13.10
CA ILE A 189 -0.69 13.68 -11.64
C ILE A 189 -2.07 13.40 -11.05
N ALA A 190 -3.13 13.89 -11.69
CA ALA A 190 -4.49 13.69 -11.24
C ALA A 190 -4.90 12.20 -11.23
N ALA A 191 -4.47 11.42 -12.22
CA ALA A 191 -4.87 10.01 -12.32
C ALA A 191 -3.99 9.04 -11.52
N TYR A 192 -2.70 9.35 -11.34
CA TYR A 192 -1.72 8.39 -10.80
C TYR A 192 -0.91 8.92 -9.62
N GLY A 193 -1.01 10.20 -9.29
CA GLY A 193 -0.35 10.78 -8.12
C GLY A 193 -0.99 10.26 -6.84
N LYS A 194 -0.18 9.74 -5.92
CA LYS A 194 -0.65 9.34 -4.59
C LYS A 194 -0.99 10.58 -3.77
N SER A 195 -2.04 10.52 -2.96
CA SER A 195 -2.33 11.55 -1.97
C SER A 195 -1.29 11.50 -0.83
N GLY A 196 -1.21 12.55 0.00
CA GLY A 196 -0.38 12.52 1.21
C GLY A 196 -0.74 11.34 2.12
N ALA A 197 -2.03 11.13 2.38
CA ALA A 197 -2.52 9.98 3.17
C ALA A 197 -2.10 8.62 2.59
N ALA A 198 -2.04 8.47 1.26
CA ALA A 198 -1.61 7.22 0.64
C ALA A 198 -0.11 6.93 0.84
N LEU A 199 0.71 7.93 1.21
CA LEU A 199 2.14 7.74 1.54
C LEU A 199 2.33 6.99 2.84
N LEU A 200 1.37 7.08 3.78
CA LEU A 200 1.42 6.38 5.05
C LEU A 200 1.41 4.85 4.89
N THR A 201 0.77 4.36 3.84
CA THR A 201 0.69 2.92 3.52
C THR A 201 1.60 2.51 2.36
N ASP A 202 2.37 3.46 1.81
CA ASP A 202 3.26 3.20 0.69
C ASP A 202 4.53 2.47 1.18
N PRO A 203 4.86 1.26 0.67
CA PRO A 203 6.01 0.51 1.17
C PRO A 203 7.35 1.26 1.09
N GLN A 204 7.51 2.14 0.09
CA GLN A 204 8.70 2.95 -0.06
C GLN A 204 8.79 4.02 1.00
N MET A 205 7.74 4.82 1.18
CA MET A 205 7.76 5.89 2.16
C MET A 205 7.74 5.37 3.60
N VAL A 206 7.08 4.24 3.88
CA VAL A 206 7.13 3.56 5.19
C VAL A 206 8.56 3.11 5.50
N GLY A 207 9.21 2.41 4.56
CA GLY A 207 10.57 1.92 4.75
C GLY A 207 11.59 3.04 4.97
N TYR A 208 11.50 4.13 4.20
CA TYR A 208 12.40 5.26 4.34
C TYR A 208 12.14 6.08 5.61
N GLY A 209 10.87 6.36 5.91
CA GLY A 209 10.49 7.09 7.13
C GLY A 209 10.96 6.37 8.39
N LEU A 210 10.74 5.05 8.47
CA LEU A 210 11.17 4.27 9.63
C LEU A 210 12.70 4.13 9.72
N ALA A 211 13.40 4.03 8.58
CA ALA A 211 14.87 4.03 8.58
C ALA A 211 15.44 5.34 9.16
N VAL A 212 14.83 6.49 8.84
CA VAL A 212 15.21 7.80 9.40
C VAL A 212 14.88 7.88 10.88
N LEU A 213 13.67 7.50 11.29
CA LEU A 213 13.27 7.47 12.69
C LEU A 213 14.14 6.51 13.53
N ASN A 214 14.62 5.41 12.96
CA ASN A 214 15.52 4.50 13.69
C ASN A 214 16.94 5.07 13.86
N ALA A 215 17.36 5.96 12.96
CA ALA A 215 18.63 6.66 13.07
C ALA A 215 18.58 7.78 14.13
N ASP A 216 17.45 8.49 14.22
CA ASP A 216 17.24 9.52 15.24
C ASP A 216 16.27 9.03 16.34
N ARG A 217 16.85 8.63 17.47
CA ARG A 217 16.09 8.17 18.65
C ARG A 217 15.20 9.23 19.30
N HIS A 218 15.44 10.52 19.01
CA HIS A 218 14.69 11.63 19.59
C HIS A 218 13.52 12.05 18.70
N ALA A 219 13.58 11.77 17.40
CA ALA A 219 12.47 12.01 16.49
C ALA A 219 11.32 11.02 16.73
N ASP A 220 10.11 11.54 16.91
CA ASP A 220 8.86 10.77 17.00
C ASP A 220 8.05 10.84 15.69
N ARG A 221 8.41 11.77 14.80
CA ARG A 221 7.70 12.10 13.56
C ARG A 221 8.66 12.34 12.41
N VAL A 222 8.17 12.03 11.20
CA VAL A 222 8.90 12.24 9.94
C VAL A 222 7.93 12.72 8.87
N ARG A 223 8.36 13.67 8.05
CA ARG A 223 7.57 14.14 6.91
C ARG A 223 7.87 13.28 5.70
N LEU A 224 6.84 12.69 5.13
CA LEU A 224 6.91 11.87 3.92
C LEU A 224 6.41 12.70 2.75
N SER A 225 7.22 12.83 1.71
CA SER A 225 6.88 13.65 0.55
C SER A 225 7.16 12.95 -0.77
N HIS A 226 6.21 13.07 -1.69
CA HIS A 226 6.43 12.86 -3.11
C HIS A 226 6.26 14.17 -3.87
N VAL A 227 7.21 14.48 -4.75
CA VAL A 227 7.06 15.58 -5.72
C VAL A 227 6.88 15.00 -7.10
N TYR A 228 5.68 15.17 -7.66
CA TYR A 228 5.31 14.64 -8.96
C TYR A 228 5.54 15.65 -10.07
N PHE A 229 6.15 15.21 -11.17
CA PHE A 229 6.29 15.97 -12.42
C PHE A 229 5.51 15.29 -13.56
N GLN A 230 4.64 16.04 -14.23
CA GLN A 230 3.79 15.53 -15.31
C GLN A 230 4.53 15.52 -16.66
N THR A 231 4.67 14.34 -17.24
CA THR A 231 5.44 14.10 -18.47
C THR A 231 4.64 14.25 -19.75
N ARG A 232 3.30 14.16 -19.69
CA ARG A 232 2.39 14.30 -20.84
C ARG A 232 1.44 15.49 -20.67
N GLY A 233 1.05 16.11 -21.78
CA GLY A 233 0.14 17.26 -21.78
C GLY A 233 0.79 18.48 -21.14
N GLN A 234 -0.01 19.26 -20.40
CA GLN A 234 0.45 20.43 -19.66
C GLN A 234 1.53 20.02 -18.64
N LYS A 235 2.64 20.76 -18.61
CA LYS A 235 3.72 20.56 -17.64
C LYS A 235 3.25 21.08 -16.29
N LEU A 236 2.84 20.15 -15.43
CA LEU A 236 2.35 20.40 -14.08
C LEU A 236 3.29 19.72 -13.09
N ALA A 237 3.34 20.26 -11.89
CA ALA A 237 3.97 19.63 -10.74
C ALA A 237 3.07 19.71 -9.51
N ALA A 238 3.23 18.78 -8.58
CA ALA A 238 2.52 18.81 -7.31
C ALA A 238 3.34 18.11 -6.24
N LYS A 239 3.45 18.73 -5.06
CA LYS A 239 3.98 18.08 -3.86
C LYS A 239 2.83 17.46 -3.08
N ARG A 240 3.04 16.23 -2.62
CA ARG A 240 2.11 15.46 -1.79
C ARG A 240 2.87 15.10 -0.55
N THR A 241 2.47 15.64 0.59
CA THR A 241 3.21 15.55 1.83
C THR A 241 2.30 15.16 2.98
N ILE A 242 2.83 14.45 3.97
CA ILE A 242 2.17 14.12 5.23
C ILE A 242 3.21 13.95 6.33
N VAL A 243 2.87 14.32 7.56
CA VAL A 243 3.68 14.00 8.75
C VAL A 243 3.21 12.68 9.31
N ALA A 244 4.10 11.70 9.42
CA ALA A 244 3.86 10.37 9.95
C ALA A 244 4.48 10.23 11.34
N THR A 245 3.76 9.59 12.26
CA THR A 245 4.30 9.21 13.57
C THR A 245 5.04 7.88 13.50
N ARG A 246 5.98 7.66 14.42
CA ARG A 246 6.66 6.37 14.60
C ARG A 246 5.68 5.22 14.74
N ASP A 247 4.71 5.34 15.64
CA ASP A 247 3.71 4.29 15.91
C ASP A 247 2.97 3.85 14.65
N HIS A 248 2.60 4.82 13.80
CA HIS A 248 1.93 4.52 12.54
C HIS A 248 2.84 3.73 11.59
N LEU A 249 4.08 4.20 11.40
CA LEU A 249 5.04 3.55 10.52
C LEU A 249 5.44 2.16 11.03
N GLU A 250 5.54 1.96 12.34
CA GLU A 250 5.77 0.64 12.95
C GLU A 250 4.58 -0.31 12.76
N GLY A 251 3.36 0.21 12.78
CA GLY A 251 2.14 -0.53 12.41
C GLY A 251 2.21 -1.06 10.98
N GLU A 252 2.47 -0.18 10.01
CA GLU A 252 2.61 -0.58 8.60
C GLU A 252 3.84 -1.45 8.35
N HIS A 253 4.94 -1.21 9.06
CA HIS A 253 6.14 -2.04 8.99
C HIS A 253 5.83 -3.49 9.37
N ARG A 254 5.05 -3.73 10.44
CA ARG A 254 4.62 -5.08 10.82
C ARG A 254 3.81 -5.77 9.72
N ARG A 255 2.95 -5.03 9.01
CA ARG A 255 2.24 -5.55 7.82
C ARG A 255 3.21 -5.93 6.71
N LEU A 256 4.20 -5.08 6.42
CA LEU A 256 5.20 -5.33 5.39
C LEU A 256 6.14 -6.49 5.73
N ILE A 257 6.42 -6.77 7.01
CA ILE A 257 7.16 -7.96 7.44
C ILE A 257 6.46 -9.24 6.96
N ALA A 258 5.12 -9.30 7.05
CA ALA A 258 4.36 -10.44 6.55
C ALA A 258 4.55 -10.61 5.02
N VAL A 259 4.49 -9.51 4.27
CA VAL A 259 4.75 -9.52 2.82
C VAL A 259 6.16 -10.01 2.50
N VAL A 260 7.18 -9.55 3.23
CA VAL A 260 8.57 -9.97 3.01
C VAL A 260 8.79 -11.44 3.39
N ASN A 261 8.09 -11.95 4.41
CA ASN A 261 8.12 -13.38 4.71
C ASN A 261 7.51 -14.21 3.57
N ASP A 262 6.38 -13.78 3.00
CA ASP A 262 5.82 -14.43 1.81
C ASP A 262 6.79 -14.38 0.62
N MET A 263 7.55 -13.29 0.46
CA MET A 263 8.60 -13.18 -0.57
C MET A 263 9.70 -14.23 -0.36
N ARG A 264 10.11 -14.49 0.89
CA ARG A 264 11.12 -15.51 1.21
C ARG A 264 10.62 -16.91 0.85
N ASP A 265 9.38 -17.22 1.21
CA ASP A 265 8.78 -18.53 0.92
C ASP A 265 8.64 -18.74 -0.59
N ILE A 266 8.16 -17.73 -1.31
CA ILE A 266 8.02 -17.78 -2.77
C ILE A 266 9.38 -17.85 -3.48
N ALA A 267 10.43 -17.24 -2.95
CA ALA A 267 11.78 -17.32 -3.51
C ALA A 267 12.34 -18.75 -3.53
N GLN A 268 11.83 -19.65 -2.66
CA GLN A 268 12.26 -21.04 -2.59
C GLN A 268 11.52 -21.96 -3.57
N ILE A 269 10.42 -21.50 -4.17
CA ILE A 269 9.63 -22.29 -5.12
C ILE A 269 10.39 -22.42 -6.44
N SER A 270 10.68 -23.66 -6.85
CA SER A 270 11.35 -23.96 -8.12
C SER A 270 10.39 -24.01 -9.31
N ASP A 271 9.15 -24.47 -9.12
CA ASP A 271 8.13 -24.48 -10.18
C ASP A 271 7.24 -23.23 -10.13
N VAL A 272 7.35 -22.40 -11.17
CA VAL A 272 6.55 -21.18 -11.31
C VAL A 272 5.04 -21.43 -11.35
N SER A 273 4.60 -22.64 -11.68
CA SER A 273 3.18 -22.99 -11.67
C SER A 273 2.58 -22.91 -10.27
N GLU A 274 3.38 -23.14 -9.22
CA GLU A 274 3.01 -23.10 -7.81
C GLU A 274 3.04 -21.68 -7.23
N VAL A 275 3.79 -20.75 -7.83
CA VAL A 275 3.88 -19.36 -7.35
C VAL A 275 2.54 -18.63 -7.56
N PRO A 276 1.90 -18.06 -6.53
CA PRO A 276 0.62 -17.35 -6.67
C PRO A 276 0.66 -16.23 -7.73
N LYS A 277 -0.40 -16.15 -8.55
CA LYS A 277 -0.59 -15.09 -9.54
C LYS A 277 -1.66 -14.10 -9.08
N ASN A 278 -1.50 -12.84 -9.47
CA ASN A 278 -2.53 -11.82 -9.34
C ASN A 278 -3.08 -11.45 -10.72
N LEU A 279 -4.30 -11.92 -11.04
CA LEU A 279 -4.93 -11.66 -12.34
C LEU A 279 -5.30 -10.19 -12.54
N LEU A 280 -5.55 -9.44 -11.46
CA LEU A 280 -5.84 -8.00 -11.54
C LEU A 280 -4.62 -7.21 -12.04
N ALA A 281 -3.41 -7.69 -11.73
CA ALA A 281 -2.17 -7.09 -12.18
C ALA A 281 -1.80 -7.43 -13.63
N CYS A 282 -2.47 -8.41 -14.27
CA CYS A 282 -2.10 -8.86 -15.62
C CYS A 282 -2.27 -7.78 -16.70
N SER A 283 -3.25 -6.87 -16.54
CA SER A 283 -3.52 -5.76 -17.45
C SER A 283 -2.98 -4.41 -16.96
N ALA A 284 -2.37 -4.37 -15.77
CA ALA A 284 -1.82 -3.14 -15.22
C ALA A 284 -0.68 -2.60 -16.10
N TYR A 285 -0.58 -1.28 -16.21
CA TYR A 285 0.49 -0.58 -16.93
C TYR A 285 0.75 -1.07 -18.37
N ARG A 286 -0.31 -1.30 -19.14
CA ARG A 286 -0.29 -1.85 -20.52
C ARG A 286 0.04 -3.35 -20.62
N GLY A 287 -0.05 -4.07 -19.51
CA GLY A 287 0.06 -5.52 -19.46
C GLY A 287 1.33 -6.02 -18.77
N CYS A 288 1.28 -7.26 -18.29
CA CYS A 288 2.43 -7.92 -17.67
C CYS A 288 3.48 -8.29 -18.74
N PRO A 289 4.76 -7.90 -18.57
CA PRO A 289 5.82 -8.21 -19.54
C PRO A 289 6.13 -9.71 -19.67
N HIS A 290 5.72 -10.51 -18.69
CA HIS A 290 5.92 -11.96 -18.66
C HIS A 290 4.70 -12.74 -19.18
N ALA A 291 3.66 -12.05 -19.70
CA ALA A 291 2.38 -12.67 -20.04
C ALA A 291 2.44 -13.75 -21.14
N SER A 292 3.43 -13.69 -22.03
CA SER A 292 3.57 -14.63 -23.16
C SER A 292 3.98 -16.03 -22.72
N TYR A 293 4.68 -16.17 -21.60
CA TYR A 293 5.17 -17.45 -21.05
C TYR A 293 4.74 -17.70 -19.61
N CYS A 294 3.95 -16.81 -19.00
CA CYS A 294 3.32 -17.08 -17.72
C CYS A 294 2.36 -18.27 -17.87
N PRO A 295 2.52 -19.37 -17.10
CA PRO A 295 1.61 -20.51 -17.19
C PRO A 295 0.18 -20.09 -16.90
N LYS A 296 -0.70 -20.36 -17.86
CA LYS A 296 -2.15 -20.13 -17.77
C LYS A 296 -2.83 -21.49 -17.75
N THR A 297 -3.84 -21.64 -16.89
CA THR A 297 -4.75 -22.78 -17.01
C THR A 297 -5.50 -22.69 -18.34
N GLU A 298 -6.05 -23.80 -18.82
CA GLU A 298 -6.80 -23.82 -20.08
C GLU A 298 -8.00 -22.87 -20.03
N ALA A 299 -8.75 -22.87 -18.91
CA ALA A 299 -9.82 -21.91 -18.63
C ALA A 299 -9.36 -20.44 -18.70
N GLU A 300 -8.14 -20.13 -18.26
CA GLU A 300 -7.57 -18.78 -18.33
C GLU A 300 -7.06 -18.39 -19.71
N ARG A 301 -6.65 -19.37 -20.53
CA ARG A 301 -6.37 -19.13 -21.95
C ARG A 301 -7.64 -18.70 -22.67
N LEU A 302 -8.77 -19.37 -22.41
CA LEU A 302 -10.06 -18.99 -22.98
C LEU A 302 -10.51 -17.60 -22.51
N LYS A 303 -10.53 -17.30 -21.20
CA LYS A 303 -10.98 -15.99 -20.67
C LYS A 303 -10.17 -14.79 -21.20
N ASN A 304 -8.90 -14.97 -21.56
CA ASN A 304 -8.07 -13.90 -22.15
C ASN A 304 -8.34 -13.64 -23.65
N ILE A 305 -8.83 -14.65 -24.39
CA ILE A 305 -9.19 -14.49 -25.80
C ILE A 305 -10.40 -13.55 -25.92
N TRP A 306 -11.35 -13.64 -24.99
CA TRP A 306 -12.58 -12.86 -24.99
C TRP A 306 -12.42 -11.43 -24.43
N ARG A 307 -11.43 -11.16 -23.57
CA ARG A 307 -11.18 -9.81 -23.00
C ARG A 307 -10.29 -8.91 -23.86
N THR A 308 -9.71 -9.42 -24.94
CA THR A 308 -8.91 -8.59 -25.85
C THR A 308 -9.86 -7.89 -26.83
N PRO A 309 -9.99 -6.54 -26.85
CA PRO A 309 -10.86 -5.86 -27.79
C PRO A 309 -10.45 -6.21 -29.22
N MET A 310 -11.41 -6.54 -30.10
CA MET A 310 -11.16 -6.88 -31.51
C MET A 310 -10.37 -5.80 -32.28
N SER A 311 -10.25 -4.57 -31.76
CA SER A 311 -9.50 -3.47 -32.37
C SER A 311 -7.97 -3.65 -32.39
N LEU A 312 -7.39 -4.63 -31.68
CA LEU A 312 -5.95 -4.93 -31.71
C LEU A 312 -5.56 -6.09 -32.64
N ARG A 313 -6.50 -6.71 -33.38
CA ARG A 313 -6.22 -7.85 -34.29
C ARG A 313 -5.88 -7.47 -35.74
N ARG A 314 -5.57 -6.20 -36.05
CA ARG A 314 -5.20 -5.78 -37.41
C ARG A 314 -3.72 -5.45 -37.56
N ALA A 315 -2.91 -6.48 -37.79
CA ALA A 315 -1.72 -6.47 -38.66
C ALA A 315 -1.07 -7.86 -38.65
N THR A 316 -1.65 -8.81 -39.37
CA THR A 316 -0.89 -9.98 -39.84
C THR A 316 -0.53 -9.71 -41.30
N PRO A 317 0.76 -9.66 -41.68
CA PRO A 317 1.14 -9.62 -43.09
C PRO A 317 0.72 -10.92 -43.79
N ALA A 318 0.28 -10.79 -45.03
CA ALA A 318 -0.10 -11.89 -45.91
C ALA A 318 1.05 -12.91 -46.10
N PRO A 319 0.74 -14.20 -46.35
CA PRO A 319 1.75 -15.23 -46.56
C PRO A 319 2.55 -14.93 -47.84
N GLN A 320 3.86 -14.83 -47.71
CA GLN A 320 4.76 -14.76 -48.86
C GLN A 320 4.81 -16.12 -49.55
N THR A 321 4.36 -16.11 -50.79
CA THR A 321 4.54 -17.14 -51.81
C THR A 321 6.02 -17.52 -51.91
N GLN A 322 6.37 -18.75 -51.54
CA GLN A 322 7.70 -19.30 -51.75
C GLN A 322 7.91 -19.59 -53.23
N VAL A 323 8.98 -19.04 -53.78
CA VAL A 323 9.47 -19.31 -55.14
C VAL A 323 10.44 -20.48 -55.06
N THR A 324 10.14 -21.51 -55.84
CA THR A 324 10.93 -22.72 -56.09
C THR A 324 12.31 -22.40 -56.68
N PRO A 325 13.37 -23.17 -56.33
CA PRO A 325 14.42 -23.49 -57.29
C PRO A 325 14.49 -24.99 -57.60
N ALA A 326 15.01 -25.25 -58.81
CA ALA A 326 14.91 -26.46 -59.59
C ALA A 326 15.74 -27.67 -59.12
N GLN A 327 15.34 -28.82 -59.65
CA GLN A 327 15.85 -30.19 -59.53
C GLN A 327 17.33 -30.38 -59.88
N GLN A 328 18.00 -31.38 -59.26
CA GLN A 328 18.50 -32.62 -59.92
C GLN A 328 19.21 -33.60 -58.92
N PRO A 329 19.47 -34.89 -59.26
CA PRO A 329 18.73 -36.04 -58.72
C PRO A 329 19.55 -37.06 -57.89
N ALA A 330 18.81 -38.04 -57.35
CA ALA A 330 19.22 -39.17 -56.51
C ALA A 330 20.24 -40.16 -57.17
N PRO A 331 20.74 -41.14 -56.40
CA PRO A 331 20.11 -42.46 -56.50
C PRO A 331 19.89 -43.21 -55.18
N GLN A 332 19.02 -44.21 -55.32
CA GLN A 332 18.37 -45.08 -54.36
C GLN A 332 19.32 -46.09 -53.70
N THR A 333 18.98 -46.63 -52.52
CA THR A 333 18.98 -48.08 -52.25
C THR A 333 18.05 -48.40 -51.06
N GLN A 334 17.11 -49.32 -51.30
CA GLN A 334 16.19 -49.95 -50.33
C GLN A 334 16.93 -51.02 -49.51
N VAL A 335 16.45 -51.41 -48.32
CA VAL A 335 15.98 -52.79 -47.95
C VAL A 335 15.36 -52.74 -46.52
N THR A 336 14.30 -53.53 -46.39
CA THR A 336 13.27 -53.87 -45.39
C THR A 336 13.72 -54.53 -44.04
N PRO A 337 12.78 -54.88 -43.10
CA PRO A 337 12.92 -54.82 -41.64
C PRO A 337 12.91 -56.19 -40.91
N ALA A 338 13.08 -56.20 -39.57
CA ALA A 338 12.57 -57.26 -38.68
C ALA A 338 12.59 -56.89 -37.17
N GLN A 339 11.38 -56.80 -36.59
CA GLN A 339 10.88 -57.40 -35.34
C GLN A 339 11.83 -58.08 -34.30
N GLN A 340 11.62 -57.80 -33.01
CA GLN A 340 11.07 -58.67 -31.92
C GLN A 340 11.72 -58.57 -30.51
N LEU A 341 10.83 -58.31 -29.52
CA LEU A 341 10.64 -58.84 -28.15
C LEU A 341 11.80 -59.30 -27.22
N ALA A 342 11.73 -58.83 -25.95
CA ALA A 342 11.68 -59.59 -24.66
C ALA A 342 12.29 -58.73 -23.51
N SER A 343 11.54 -58.17 -22.56
CA SER A 343 11.06 -58.71 -21.26
C SER A 343 12.14 -59.33 -20.34
N VAL A 344 12.42 -58.72 -19.17
CA VAL A 344 12.59 -59.34 -17.82
C VAL A 344 12.62 -58.22 -16.75
N ALA A 345 11.80 -58.36 -15.70
CA ALA A 345 11.82 -57.62 -14.42
C ALA A 345 12.33 -58.58 -13.30
N PRO A 346 12.26 -58.30 -11.97
CA PRO A 346 12.37 -57.07 -11.16
C PRO A 346 13.45 -57.21 -10.05
N GLN A 347 13.86 -56.13 -9.36
CA GLN A 347 14.36 -56.23 -7.96
C GLN A 347 13.97 -55.01 -7.09
N GLN A 348 13.60 -55.36 -5.86
CA GLN A 348 13.02 -54.61 -4.74
C GLN A 348 13.98 -53.54 -4.17
N ALA A 349 13.51 -52.33 -3.90
CA ALA A 349 12.92 -51.83 -2.64
C ALA A 349 13.91 -51.63 -1.47
N VAL A 350 14.13 -50.36 -1.11
CA VAL A 350 14.50 -49.95 0.25
C VAL A 350 13.57 -48.80 0.63
N HIS A 351 12.81 -49.02 1.70
CA HIS A 351 11.86 -48.07 2.28
C HIS A 351 12.55 -46.83 2.86
N MET A 352 12.04 -45.65 2.53
CA MET A 352 12.03 -44.52 3.45
C MET A 352 10.61 -43.94 3.50
N ALA A 353 10.11 -43.78 4.73
CA ALA A 353 8.75 -43.35 5.03
C ALA A 353 8.54 -41.88 4.65
N PRO A 354 7.40 -41.52 4.02
CA PRO A 354 7.03 -40.13 3.83
C PRO A 354 6.39 -39.56 5.10
N VAL A 355 6.91 -38.43 5.55
CA VAL A 355 6.30 -37.54 6.54
C VAL A 355 5.05 -36.92 5.90
N GLN A 356 3.87 -37.21 6.45
CA GLN A 356 2.62 -36.60 5.99
C GLN A 356 2.47 -35.17 6.54
N PRO A 357 2.08 -34.18 5.71
CA PRO A 357 1.59 -32.90 6.20
C PRO A 357 0.10 -33.00 6.59
N ALA A 358 -0.29 -32.19 7.58
CA ALA A 358 -1.58 -32.26 8.25
C ALA A 358 -2.82 -32.15 7.31
N PRO A 359 -3.87 -32.97 7.53
CA PRO A 359 -5.00 -33.15 6.59
C PRO A 359 -5.99 -31.97 6.49
N VAL A 360 -5.93 -30.98 7.39
CA VAL A 360 -6.97 -29.94 7.52
C VAL A 360 -6.92 -28.89 6.38
N ARG A 361 -5.75 -28.65 5.77
CA ARG A 361 -5.59 -27.64 4.69
C ARG A 361 -5.97 -28.14 3.30
N ALA A 362 -5.77 -29.42 3.01
CA ALA A 362 -6.13 -30.01 1.72
C ALA A 362 -7.66 -30.10 1.52
N GLU A 363 -8.40 -30.38 2.59
CA GLU A 363 -9.86 -30.48 2.55
C GLU A 363 -10.53 -29.11 2.32
N THR A 364 -9.97 -28.04 2.90
CA THR A 364 -10.47 -26.68 2.73
C THR A 364 -10.24 -26.16 1.31
N ALA A 365 -9.07 -26.46 0.73
CA ALA A 365 -8.76 -26.14 -0.66
C ALA A 365 -9.61 -26.93 -1.66
N ALA A 366 -9.94 -28.19 -1.35
CA ALA A 366 -10.82 -29.01 -2.18
C ALA A 366 -12.29 -28.52 -2.14
N LYS A 367 -12.80 -28.10 -0.98
CA LYS A 367 -14.16 -27.53 -0.84
C LYS A 367 -14.30 -26.21 -1.61
N LEU A 368 -13.32 -25.31 -1.51
CA LEU A 368 -13.33 -24.04 -2.23
C LEU A 368 -13.24 -24.23 -3.76
N ARG A 369 -12.47 -25.22 -4.23
CA ARG A 369 -12.36 -25.56 -5.64
C ARG A 369 -13.67 -26.14 -6.20
N ALA A 370 -14.34 -27.01 -5.44
CA ALA A 370 -15.64 -27.57 -5.79
C ALA A 370 -16.80 -26.55 -5.74
N GLU A 371 -16.66 -25.46 -4.98
CA GLU A 371 -17.64 -24.38 -4.90
C GLU A 371 -17.50 -23.36 -6.02
N ILE A 372 -16.28 -23.13 -6.50
CA ILE A 372 -15.96 -22.31 -7.68
C ILE A 372 -16.36 -23.04 -8.98
N GLU A 373 -16.16 -24.35 -9.07
CA GLU A 373 -16.55 -25.13 -10.26
C GLU A 373 -18.07 -25.27 -10.42
N ARG A 374 -18.86 -25.06 -9.36
CA ARG A 374 -20.32 -25.17 -9.39
C ARG A 374 -21.05 -23.86 -9.76
N SER A 375 -20.31 -22.76 -9.98
CA SER A 375 -20.89 -21.45 -10.34
C SER A 375 -20.77 -21.07 -11.81
N ASP A 376 -20.09 -21.89 -12.63
CA ASP A 376 -19.67 -21.55 -14.00
C ASP A 376 -20.44 -22.35 -15.09
N ASP A 377 -21.70 -22.74 -14.84
CA ASP A 377 -22.59 -23.20 -15.92
C ASP A 377 -23.15 -21.97 -16.68
N GLU A 378 -22.71 -21.81 -17.93
CA GLU A 378 -23.10 -20.73 -18.84
C GLU A 378 -24.54 -20.89 -19.34
N GLU A 379 -25.49 -20.24 -18.67
CA GLU A 379 -26.77 -19.89 -19.28
C GLU A 379 -27.08 -18.41 -18.97
N GLY A 380 -27.43 -17.61 -20.00
CA GLY A 380 -27.94 -16.24 -19.80
C GLY A 380 -29.22 -16.24 -18.94
N CYS A 381 -29.78 -15.07 -18.57
CA CYS A 381 -31.03 -15.03 -17.79
C CYS A 381 -32.06 -15.95 -18.48
N ALA A 382 -32.50 -17.02 -17.80
CA ALA A 382 -33.31 -18.07 -18.41
C ALA A 382 -34.60 -17.53 -19.07
N ASP A 383 -35.07 -16.36 -18.65
CA ASP A 383 -36.29 -15.75 -19.17
C ASP A 383 -36.08 -14.78 -20.35
N CYS A 384 -34.89 -14.19 -20.52
CA CYS A 384 -34.68 -13.11 -21.50
C CYS A 384 -33.38 -13.20 -22.30
N GLY A 385 -32.51 -14.17 -22.00
CA GLY A 385 -31.25 -14.42 -22.70
C GLY A 385 -30.16 -13.37 -22.48
N GLU A 386 -30.35 -12.40 -21.59
CA GLU A 386 -29.37 -11.35 -21.33
C GLU A 386 -28.22 -11.87 -20.45
N GLU A 387 -27.00 -11.42 -20.74
CA GLU A 387 -25.77 -11.95 -20.16
C GLU A 387 -25.73 -11.72 -18.65
N LEU A 388 -25.54 -12.82 -17.92
CA LEU A 388 -25.40 -12.82 -16.47
C LEU A 388 -23.96 -12.47 -16.08
N THR A 389 -23.80 -11.31 -15.45
CA THR A 389 -22.55 -10.83 -14.87
C THR A 389 -22.67 -10.78 -13.36
N ILE A 390 -21.55 -10.85 -12.66
CA ILE A 390 -21.49 -10.76 -11.18
C ILE A 390 -22.16 -9.47 -10.66
N ARG A 391 -22.30 -8.43 -11.49
CA ARG A 391 -22.88 -7.13 -11.12
C ARG A 391 -24.38 -7.00 -11.40
N ASN A 392 -24.97 -7.90 -12.18
CA ASN A 392 -26.37 -7.83 -12.56
C ASN A 392 -27.14 -9.10 -12.21
N VAL A 393 -26.61 -10.07 -11.46
CA VAL A 393 -27.32 -11.32 -11.13
C VAL A 393 -27.97 -11.30 -9.74
N SER A 394 -29.08 -12.03 -9.61
CA SER A 394 -29.76 -12.37 -8.36
C SER A 394 -30.25 -13.83 -8.44
N ARG A 395 -30.06 -14.60 -7.37
CA ARG A 395 -30.51 -16.00 -7.29
C ARG A 395 -31.86 -16.05 -6.59
N LEU A 396 -32.87 -16.61 -7.25
CA LEU A 396 -34.21 -16.79 -6.70
C LEU A 396 -34.26 -18.00 -5.75
N LEU A 397 -35.35 -18.11 -4.99
CA LEU A 397 -35.57 -19.14 -3.97
C LEU A 397 -35.60 -20.57 -4.54
N ASP A 398 -35.98 -20.71 -5.81
CA ASP A 398 -36.01 -21.99 -6.52
C ASP A 398 -34.62 -22.41 -7.05
N GLY A 399 -33.59 -21.60 -6.80
CA GLY A 399 -32.22 -21.84 -7.26
C GLY A 399 -31.90 -21.23 -8.63
N THR A 400 -32.88 -20.64 -9.32
CA THR A 400 -32.69 -20.03 -10.64
C THR A 400 -31.95 -18.70 -10.52
N ILE A 401 -30.93 -18.48 -11.36
CA ILE A 401 -30.20 -17.20 -11.41
C ILE A 401 -30.79 -16.33 -12.52
N LYS A 402 -31.23 -15.12 -12.17
CA LYS A 402 -31.76 -14.13 -13.12
C LYS A 402 -31.03 -12.82 -12.98
N HIS A 403 -31.05 -11.98 -14.02
CA HIS A 403 -30.51 -10.65 -13.86
C HIS A 403 -31.49 -9.73 -13.10
N ILE A 404 -30.95 -8.73 -12.41
CA ILE A 404 -31.70 -7.71 -11.67
C ILE A 404 -32.48 -6.85 -12.69
N GLY A 405 -33.79 -7.05 -12.77
CA GLY A 405 -34.67 -6.39 -13.74
C GLY A 405 -35.21 -7.26 -14.90
N CYS A 406 -35.00 -8.58 -14.87
CA CYS A 406 -35.41 -9.50 -15.94
C CYS A 406 -36.96 -9.50 -16.11
N LYS A 407 -37.44 -9.09 -17.29
CA LYS A 407 -38.87 -8.80 -17.57
C LYS A 407 -39.77 -10.03 -17.74
N GLY A 408 -39.24 -11.24 -17.71
CA GLY A 408 -39.99 -12.47 -18.01
C GLY A 408 -40.70 -13.13 -16.82
N ALA A 409 -40.69 -12.53 -15.63
CA ALA A 409 -41.43 -13.07 -14.49
C ALA A 409 -42.94 -12.76 -14.61
N ALA A 410 -43.78 -13.80 -14.63
CA ALA A 410 -45.22 -13.65 -14.61
C ALA A 410 -45.69 -12.97 -13.32
N ALA A 411 -46.53 -11.96 -13.49
CA ALA A 411 -47.06 -11.10 -12.44
C ALA A 411 -47.98 -11.86 -11.46
N GLN A 412 -47.69 -11.75 -10.16
CA GLN A 412 -48.74 -11.76 -9.15
C GLN A 412 -48.77 -10.39 -8.46
N VAL A 413 -49.90 -9.71 -8.73
CA VAL A 413 -50.41 -8.42 -8.21
C VAL A 413 -49.87 -7.15 -8.91
N ALA A 414 -50.84 -6.38 -9.41
CA ALA A 414 -50.76 -5.31 -10.40
C ALA A 414 -50.56 -3.89 -9.81
N PRO A 415 -50.16 -2.89 -10.62
CA PRO A 415 -49.81 -1.51 -10.24
C PRO A 415 -51.02 -0.55 -10.39
N PRO A 416 -50.94 0.74 -9.97
CA PRO A 416 -50.46 1.75 -10.92
C PRO A 416 -49.67 2.93 -10.31
N ASP A 417 -48.71 3.41 -11.11
CA ASP A 417 -48.22 4.78 -11.28
C ASP A 417 -48.26 5.74 -10.07
N GLN A 418 -47.07 6.08 -9.54
CA GLN A 418 -46.86 7.40 -8.97
C GLN A 418 -45.44 7.94 -9.22
N PRO A 419 -45.30 9.29 -9.24
CA PRO A 419 -44.13 10.01 -9.72
C PRO A 419 -43.03 10.06 -8.65
N VAL A 420 -41.92 10.70 -9.01
CA VAL A 420 -40.84 11.11 -8.10
C VAL A 420 -41.40 11.65 -6.78
N ILE A 421 -41.21 10.91 -5.67
CA ILE A 421 -41.50 11.38 -4.30
C ILE A 421 -40.17 11.70 -3.60
N THR A 422 -40.09 12.96 -3.18
CA THR A 422 -39.05 13.58 -2.35
C THR A 422 -39.01 13.04 -0.93
N LEU A 423 -37.81 13.06 -0.33
CA LEU A 423 -37.52 12.82 1.09
C LEU A 423 -38.41 13.70 2.00
N ALA A 424 -39.55 13.17 2.44
CA ALA A 424 -40.18 13.47 3.73
C ALA A 424 -41.48 12.65 3.81
N GLN A 425 -41.69 11.99 4.96
CA GLN A 425 -42.92 11.31 5.39
C GLN A 425 -43.11 9.86 4.92
N SER A 426 -42.73 8.90 5.78
CA SER A 426 -43.65 7.92 6.39
C SER A 426 -42.86 6.83 7.11
N PHE A 427 -42.89 6.81 8.44
CA PHE A 427 -42.62 5.59 9.21
C PHE A 427 -43.95 5.18 9.84
N GLU A 428 -44.45 4.00 9.49
CA GLU A 428 -45.57 3.40 10.21
C GLU A 428 -45.14 3.04 11.65
N PRO A 429 -46.03 3.19 12.64
CA PRO A 429 -45.72 2.86 14.01
C PRO A 429 -45.48 1.35 14.17
N VAL A 430 -44.51 1.02 15.01
CA VAL A 430 -44.15 -0.36 15.36
C VAL A 430 -45.37 -1.08 15.94
N PRO A 431 -45.69 -2.31 15.49
CA PRO A 431 -46.80 -3.08 16.04
C PRO A 431 -46.66 -3.26 17.56
N PRO A 432 -47.74 -3.11 18.34
CA PRO A 432 -47.69 -3.15 19.81
C PRO A 432 -47.17 -4.49 20.37
N GLU A 433 -47.26 -5.55 19.59
CA GLU A 433 -46.74 -6.89 19.91
C GLU A 433 -45.20 -6.93 19.99
N ALA A 434 -44.50 -6.15 19.15
CA ALA A 434 -43.04 -6.07 19.14
C ALA A 434 -42.46 -5.23 20.29
N ILE A 435 -43.29 -4.39 20.91
CA ILE A 435 -42.91 -3.58 22.09
C ILE A 435 -42.86 -4.46 23.34
N GLN A 436 -43.65 -5.55 23.38
CA GLN A 436 -43.71 -6.47 24.53
C GLN A 436 -42.49 -7.39 24.68
N THR A 437 -41.59 -7.44 23.70
CA THR A 437 -40.33 -8.20 23.79
C THR A 437 -39.14 -7.35 24.24
N LEU A 438 -39.32 -6.03 24.38
CA LEU A 438 -38.25 -5.13 24.78
C LEU A 438 -37.95 -5.20 26.29
N PRO A 439 -36.73 -4.87 26.74
CA PRO A 439 -36.42 -4.70 28.16
C PRO A 439 -37.30 -3.63 28.83
N PRO A 440 -37.57 -3.70 30.14
CA PRO A 440 -38.53 -2.81 30.83
C PRO A 440 -38.28 -1.32 30.61
N GLN A 441 -37.01 -0.89 30.68
CA GLN A 441 -36.60 0.50 30.48
C GLN A 441 -36.91 1.00 29.05
N ALA A 442 -36.76 0.14 28.04
CA ALA A 442 -37.05 0.48 26.64
C ALA A 442 -38.57 0.56 26.36
N ARG A 443 -39.40 -0.17 27.12
CA ARG A 443 -40.88 -0.06 27.03
C ARG A 443 -41.37 1.28 27.55
N GLU A 444 -40.81 1.74 28.65
CA GLU A 444 -41.19 3.00 29.29
C GLU A 444 -40.81 4.21 28.42
N LEU A 445 -39.64 4.18 27.80
CA LEU A 445 -39.19 5.17 26.82
C LEU A 445 -40.01 5.15 25.52
N ALA A 446 -40.44 3.98 25.05
CA ALA A 446 -41.30 3.87 23.87
C ALA A 446 -42.69 4.49 24.13
N ALA A 447 -43.24 4.31 25.33
CA ALA A 447 -44.53 4.89 25.71
C ALA A 447 -44.48 6.43 25.82
N GLN A 448 -43.41 7.00 26.40
CA GLN A 448 -43.24 8.46 26.54
C GLN A 448 -43.15 9.19 25.19
N ASN A 449 -42.55 8.56 24.18
CA ASN A 449 -42.37 9.16 22.85
C ASN A 449 -43.65 9.17 21.98
N VAL A 450 -44.65 8.35 22.31
CA VAL A 450 -45.95 8.34 21.62
C VAL A 450 -46.82 9.51 22.09
N GLU A 451 -46.77 9.84 23.38
CA GLU A 451 -47.56 10.92 23.97
C GLU A 451 -47.08 12.31 23.49
N LEU A 452 -45.76 12.55 23.44
CA LEU A 452 -45.17 13.80 22.96
C LEU A 452 -45.51 14.13 21.49
N ARG A 453 -45.81 13.11 20.67
CA ARG A 453 -46.16 13.30 19.26
C ARG A 453 -47.62 13.70 19.03
N ARG A 454 -48.51 13.44 20.00
CA ARG A 454 -49.92 13.88 19.92
C ARG A 454 -50.08 15.39 20.15
N GLU A 455 -49.19 16.01 20.91
CA GLU A 455 -49.26 17.46 21.20
C GLU A 455 -48.70 18.34 20.08
N ALA A 456 -47.83 17.80 19.22
CA ALA A 456 -47.07 18.58 18.23
C ALA A 456 -47.80 18.85 16.89
N VAL A 457 -49.04 18.35 16.68
CA VAL A 457 -49.76 18.51 15.41
C VAL A 457 -50.86 19.58 15.53
N LYS A 458 -50.47 20.85 15.42
CA LYS A 458 -51.33 21.99 15.11
C LYS A 458 -50.57 22.90 14.11
N PRO A 459 -51.08 23.18 12.88
CA PRO A 459 -50.30 23.92 11.90
C PRO A 459 -50.70 25.40 11.79
N GLU A 460 -49.70 26.28 11.75
CA GLU A 460 -49.74 27.63 11.18
C GLU A 460 -48.80 27.66 9.96
N ALA A 461 -49.28 28.22 8.86
CA ALA A 461 -48.54 28.35 7.61
C ALA A 461 -48.70 29.79 7.08
N GLN A 462 -47.61 30.45 6.68
CA GLN A 462 -47.51 31.28 5.46
C GLN A 462 -46.15 31.96 5.24
N ALA A 463 -45.77 32.01 3.95
CA ALA A 463 -44.88 32.96 3.24
C ALA A 463 -43.36 32.87 3.53
N SER A 464 -42.42 33.09 2.59
CA SER A 464 -42.42 33.85 1.33
C SER A 464 -41.20 33.47 0.42
N ALA A 465 -41.29 33.83 -0.86
CA ALA A 465 -40.32 33.62 -1.93
C ALA A 465 -39.50 34.88 -2.31
N ALA A 466 -38.57 34.70 -3.27
CA ALA A 466 -37.79 35.66 -4.08
C ALA A 466 -36.48 36.22 -3.42
N GLU A 467 -35.38 36.57 -4.10
CA GLU A 467 -35.03 36.84 -5.51
C GLU A 467 -33.48 36.89 -5.64
N ALA A 468 -32.88 36.75 -6.83
CA ALA A 468 -31.43 36.80 -7.05
C ALA A 468 -31.04 37.67 -8.29
N PRO A 469 -29.92 38.43 -8.26
CA PRO A 469 -29.41 39.12 -9.46
C PRO A 469 -28.03 38.64 -9.98
N LYS A 470 -27.87 38.80 -11.30
CA LYS A 470 -26.71 38.45 -12.16
C LYS A 470 -25.55 39.45 -12.05
N ARG A 471 -24.30 38.99 -12.18
CA ARG A 471 -23.09 39.85 -12.34
C ARG A 471 -22.34 39.59 -13.65
N GLY A 472 -21.91 40.69 -14.27
CA GLY A 472 -21.23 40.76 -15.57
C GLY A 472 -19.72 40.54 -15.51
N ARG A 473 -19.15 40.23 -16.69
CA ARG A 473 -17.73 39.94 -16.93
C ARG A 473 -16.97 41.19 -17.36
N GLY A 474 -15.84 41.46 -16.71
CA GLY A 474 -14.84 42.45 -17.14
C GLY A 474 -13.48 41.77 -17.40
N ARG A 475 -12.80 42.17 -18.48
CA ARG A 475 -11.53 41.64 -18.98
C ARG A 475 -10.40 42.65 -18.74
N PRO A 476 -9.22 42.28 -18.22
CA PRO A 476 -8.11 43.23 -18.08
C PRO A 476 -7.07 43.14 -19.21
N ARG A 477 -6.37 44.28 -19.38
CA ARG A 477 -5.49 44.69 -20.47
C ARG A 477 -4.02 44.38 -20.15
N LYS A 478 -3.25 44.03 -21.18
CA LYS A 478 -1.82 43.65 -21.18
C LYS A 478 -0.92 44.90 -21.19
N THR A 479 0.15 44.91 -20.39
CA THR A 479 1.30 45.84 -20.55
C THR A 479 2.62 45.07 -20.50
N SER A 480 3.48 45.39 -21.46
CA SER A 480 4.82 44.88 -21.72
C SER A 480 5.92 45.68 -21.00
N ARG A 481 6.99 45.04 -20.54
CA ARG A 481 8.32 45.68 -20.39
C ARG A 481 9.46 44.66 -20.53
N GLN A 482 10.54 45.14 -21.15
CA GLN A 482 11.78 44.48 -21.60
C GLN A 482 12.85 44.41 -20.48
N PRO A 483 13.99 43.70 -20.71
CA PRO A 483 14.87 43.16 -19.66
C PRO A 483 16.12 44.01 -19.37
N CYS A 484 16.72 43.80 -18.19
CA CYS A 484 18.09 44.18 -17.89
C CYS A 484 18.92 42.91 -17.62
N ALA A 485 20.03 42.79 -18.35
CA ALA A 485 21.06 41.78 -18.15
C ALA A 485 22.10 42.27 -17.13
N ARG A 486 22.63 41.35 -16.29
CA ARG A 486 23.91 41.51 -15.60
C ARG A 486 24.60 40.15 -15.52
N GLU A 487 25.83 40.14 -16.00
CA GLU A 487 26.79 39.03 -15.99
C GLU A 487 27.44 38.91 -14.61
N HIS A 488 27.69 37.67 -14.15
CA HIS A 488 28.64 37.37 -13.09
C HIS A 488 29.30 36.02 -13.39
N ASP A 489 30.64 36.03 -13.45
CA ASP A 489 31.52 34.86 -13.52
C ASP A 489 31.55 34.09 -12.18
N PRO A 490 31.74 32.75 -12.18
CA PRO A 490 32.02 32.00 -10.97
C PRO A 490 33.52 31.72 -10.79
N VAL A 491 34.03 32.06 -9.61
CA VAL A 491 35.28 31.53 -9.06
C VAL A 491 34.97 30.16 -8.43
N VAL A 492 35.68 29.13 -8.90
CA VAL A 492 35.67 27.77 -8.37
C VAL A 492 36.67 27.71 -7.23
N ASP A 493 36.24 27.23 -6.04
CA ASP A 493 37.19 26.82 -5.00
C ASP A 493 36.84 25.44 -4.44
N ALA A 494 37.87 24.61 -4.37
CA ALA A 494 37.83 23.20 -4.09
C ALA A 494 38.32 22.96 -2.66
N ARG A 495 37.41 22.59 -1.74
CA ARG A 495 37.77 22.03 -0.43
C ARG A 495 36.58 21.31 0.21
N TRP A 496 36.49 20.01 -0.02
CA TRP A 496 35.55 19.10 0.66
C TRP A 496 36.23 17.75 0.91
N VAL A 497 37.09 17.68 1.94
CA VAL A 497 37.54 16.42 2.54
C VAL A 497 37.63 16.48 4.09
N GLU A 498 37.36 17.62 4.74
CA GLU A 498 37.56 17.81 6.19
C GLU A 498 36.25 18.05 6.99
N THR A 499 35.17 17.33 6.66
CA THR A 499 33.84 17.54 7.30
C THR A 499 33.25 16.33 8.02
N CYS A 500 33.97 15.21 8.17
CA CYS A 500 33.40 14.04 8.86
C CYS A 500 33.49 14.10 10.40
N GLU A 501 34.48 14.79 10.98
CA GLU A 501 34.62 14.89 12.45
C GLU A 501 33.76 16.00 13.07
N LEU A 502 33.37 17.01 12.28
CA LEU A 502 32.56 18.15 12.73
C LEU A 502 31.07 17.78 12.91
N VAL A 503 30.59 16.73 12.24
CA VAL A 503 29.16 16.33 12.26
C VAL A 503 28.78 15.65 13.57
N ASP A 504 29.69 14.88 14.17
CA ASP A 504 29.45 14.24 15.47
C ASP A 504 29.38 15.28 16.60
N GLU A 505 30.19 16.34 16.55
CA GLU A 505 30.23 17.40 17.57
C GLU A 505 29.01 18.35 17.48
N ILE A 506 28.52 18.62 16.26
CA ILE A 506 27.32 19.44 16.03
C ILE A 506 26.04 18.68 16.45
N CYS A 507 25.96 17.37 16.20
CA CYS A 507 24.83 16.56 16.66
C CYS A 507 24.76 16.50 18.19
N ASP A 508 25.90 16.33 18.86
CA ASP A 508 25.96 16.29 20.34
C ASP A 508 25.66 17.65 20.99
N THR A 509 26.02 18.76 20.32
CA THR A 509 25.78 20.12 20.82
C THR A 509 24.31 20.56 20.66
N ILE A 510 23.66 20.20 19.55
CA ILE A 510 22.24 20.47 19.33
C ILE A 510 21.38 19.69 20.35
N LEU A 511 21.72 18.42 20.61
CA LEU A 511 20.98 17.55 21.54
C LEU A 511 21.05 17.97 23.03
N ARG A 512 22.04 18.77 23.45
CA ARG A 512 22.16 19.23 24.85
C ARG A 512 21.45 20.56 25.13
N SER A 513 21.06 21.30 24.09
CA SER A 513 20.54 22.67 24.23
C SER A 513 19.02 22.76 24.44
N SER A 514 18.29 21.63 24.39
CA SER A 514 16.83 21.59 24.42
C SER A 514 16.30 20.79 25.60
N THR A 515 16.21 21.41 26.78
CA THR A 515 15.39 20.88 27.89
C THR A 515 14.61 21.99 28.58
N PRO A 516 13.28 21.83 28.74
CA PRO A 516 12.58 22.32 29.91
C PRO A 516 12.24 21.14 30.84
N LYS A 517 12.60 21.31 32.11
CA LYS A 517 12.33 20.42 33.24
C LYS A 517 10.83 20.36 33.57
N ILE A 518 10.09 19.35 33.10
CA ILE A 518 8.88 18.87 33.81
C ILE A 518 8.71 17.37 33.50
N ALA A 519 9.17 16.48 34.40
CA ALA A 519 8.63 15.13 34.60
C ALA A 519 9.47 14.39 35.66
N ALA A 520 9.15 14.59 36.94
CA ALA A 520 9.68 13.78 38.03
C ALA A 520 8.61 13.62 39.12
N GLN A 521 7.45 13.06 38.77
CA GLN A 521 6.40 12.62 39.71
C GLN A 521 5.53 11.55 39.01
N ALA A 522 6.09 10.38 38.72
CA ALA A 522 5.30 9.22 38.27
C ALA A 522 6.10 7.92 38.44
N HIS A 523 6.55 7.60 39.65
CA HIS A 523 7.14 6.29 39.94
C HIS A 523 6.99 5.91 41.42
N GLU A 524 5.75 5.84 41.90
CA GLU A 524 5.42 5.15 43.16
C GLU A 524 3.92 4.89 43.20
N SER A 525 3.48 3.73 42.67
CA SER A 525 2.19 3.08 42.94
C SER A 525 2.03 1.92 41.95
N ARG A 526 2.72 0.80 42.20
CA ARG A 526 2.48 -0.43 41.45
C ARG A 526 2.73 -1.65 42.31
N ASP A 527 2.00 -1.72 43.42
CA ASP A 527 1.78 -2.96 44.16
C ASP A 527 0.41 -2.85 44.86
N LEU A 528 -0.40 -3.91 44.75
CA LEU A 528 -1.73 -4.14 45.34
C LEU A 528 -2.94 -3.49 44.63
N ALA A 529 -3.58 -4.24 43.72
CA ALA A 529 -5.04 -4.30 43.57
C ALA A 529 -5.45 -5.35 42.52
N GLN A 530 -5.67 -6.59 42.97
CA GLN A 530 -6.65 -7.47 42.36
C GLN A 530 -7.94 -7.34 43.17
N SER A 531 -9.08 -7.37 42.49
CA SER A 531 -10.48 -7.25 42.97
C SER A 531 -11.05 -5.83 43.05
N GLU A 532 -12.24 -5.70 42.45
CA GLU A 532 -13.14 -4.54 42.35
C GLU A 532 -12.78 -3.47 41.29
N GLN A 533 -13.44 -3.54 40.12
CA GLN A 533 -13.52 -2.42 39.19
C GLN A 533 -14.37 -1.31 39.83
N PRO A 534 -13.84 -0.09 40.02
CA PRO A 534 -14.64 1.05 40.40
C PRO A 534 -15.49 1.47 39.19
N GLU A 535 -16.80 1.61 39.37
CA GLU A 535 -17.64 2.32 38.39
C GLU A 535 -17.11 3.75 38.27
N LEU A 536 -16.46 4.03 37.13
CA LEU A 536 -16.03 5.36 36.77
C LEU A 536 -17.26 6.28 36.67
N PRO A 537 -17.21 7.51 37.20
CA PRO A 537 -18.31 8.45 37.09
C PRO A 537 -18.64 8.68 35.61
N ALA A 538 -19.92 8.67 35.26
CA ALA A 538 -20.40 8.92 33.90
C ALA A 538 -19.80 10.23 33.38
N ASN A 539 -18.88 10.14 32.42
CA ASN A 539 -18.30 11.32 31.79
C ASN A 539 -19.44 12.13 31.17
N PRO A 540 -19.52 13.45 31.43
CA PRO A 540 -20.55 14.29 30.83
C PRO A 540 -20.42 14.22 29.30
N VAL A 541 -21.55 13.96 28.63
CA VAL A 541 -21.62 13.97 27.16
C VAL A 541 -21.22 15.37 26.69
N PRO A 542 -20.26 15.51 25.75
CA PRO A 542 -19.89 16.81 25.22
C PRO A 542 -21.11 17.52 24.61
N GLU A 543 -21.29 18.81 24.89
CA GLU A 543 -22.44 19.58 24.39
C GLU A 543 -22.46 19.69 22.84
N ASN A 544 -21.29 19.63 22.20
CA ASN A 544 -21.14 19.63 20.75
C ASN A 544 -20.39 18.38 20.30
N THR A 545 -21.06 17.53 19.53
CA THR A 545 -20.50 16.27 19.01
C THR A 545 -20.65 16.21 17.49
N ILE A 546 -19.54 16.00 16.80
CA ILE A 546 -19.46 15.98 15.34
C ILE A 546 -19.08 14.57 14.88
N LEU A 547 -19.88 14.00 13.98
CA LEU A 547 -19.56 12.77 13.28
C LEU A 547 -19.16 13.06 11.84
N ILE A 548 -17.97 12.62 11.43
CA ILE A 548 -17.46 12.70 10.07
C ILE A 548 -17.57 11.31 9.42
N VAL A 549 -18.35 11.19 8.35
CA VAL A 549 -18.53 9.93 7.63
C VAL A 549 -17.99 10.04 6.22
N ASP A 550 -16.93 9.29 5.89
CA ASP A 550 -16.26 9.27 4.58
C ASP A 550 -15.87 10.66 4.02
N ALA A 551 -15.71 11.67 4.88
CA ALA A 551 -15.27 13.01 4.48
C ALA A 551 -13.84 13.28 4.95
N LEU A 552 -13.12 14.08 4.16
CA LEU A 552 -11.87 14.71 4.60
C LEU A 552 -12.22 16.06 5.22
N VAL A 553 -11.81 16.26 6.47
CA VAL A 553 -11.99 17.52 7.18
C VAL A 553 -10.60 18.00 7.61
N GLU A 554 -10.26 19.23 7.24
CA GLU A 554 -9.08 19.91 7.76
C GLU A 554 -9.42 20.44 9.15
N THR A 555 -8.87 19.82 10.18
CA THR A 555 -9.11 20.18 11.58
C THR A 555 -7.82 20.03 12.38
N CYS A 556 -7.65 20.89 13.39
CA CYS A 556 -6.56 20.81 14.35
C CYS A 556 -6.86 19.85 15.51
N GLU A 557 -8.08 19.33 15.60
CA GLU A 557 -8.52 18.41 16.64
C GLU A 557 -8.35 16.94 16.22
N LEU A 558 -8.01 16.08 17.17
CA LEU A 558 -7.89 14.64 16.93
C LEU A 558 -9.26 14.03 16.66
N VAL A 559 -9.44 13.44 15.49
CA VAL A 559 -10.66 12.70 15.13
C VAL A 559 -10.59 11.30 15.73
N TYR A 560 -11.53 10.97 16.60
CA TYR A 560 -11.62 9.63 17.18
C TYR A 560 -12.23 8.63 16.18
N ASP A 561 -11.49 7.57 15.82
CA ASP A 561 -11.97 6.55 14.86
C ASP A 561 -12.95 5.59 15.54
N LEU A 562 -14.20 5.58 15.08
CA LEU A 562 -15.27 4.70 15.57
C LEU A 562 -15.23 3.30 14.96
N GLY A 563 -14.39 3.06 13.95
CA GLY A 563 -14.29 1.77 13.26
C GLY A 563 -14.10 0.58 14.22
N PRO A 564 -13.13 0.60 15.15
CA PRO A 564 -12.91 -0.49 16.10
C PRO A 564 -14.12 -0.79 17.00
N GLU A 565 -14.81 0.23 17.51
CA GLU A 565 -15.98 0.04 18.39
C GLU A 565 -17.17 -0.57 17.63
N VAL A 566 -17.43 -0.08 16.41
CA VAL A 566 -18.48 -0.63 15.55
C VAL A 566 -18.20 -2.10 15.21
N ASN A 567 -16.95 -2.44 14.87
CA ASN A 567 -16.59 -3.83 14.56
C ASN A 567 -16.74 -4.72 15.79
N ALA A 568 -16.32 -4.26 16.98
CA ALA A 568 -16.45 -5.03 18.22
C ALA A 568 -17.92 -5.33 18.57
N LEU A 569 -18.82 -4.36 18.38
CA LEU A 569 -20.26 -4.56 18.59
C LEU A 569 -20.86 -5.53 17.56
N ALA A 570 -20.46 -5.41 16.28
CA ALA A 570 -20.90 -6.34 15.24
C ALA A 570 -20.43 -7.78 15.50
N GLU A 571 -19.17 -7.95 15.93
CA GLU A 571 -18.59 -9.25 16.32
C GLU A 571 -19.26 -9.83 17.57
N GLN A 572 -19.58 -8.99 18.56
CA GLN A 572 -20.31 -9.41 19.74
C GLN A 572 -21.71 -9.92 19.37
N LEU A 573 -22.44 -9.17 18.54
CA LEU A 573 -23.77 -9.55 18.07
C LEU A 573 -23.73 -10.84 17.24
N ALA A 574 -22.75 -10.99 16.36
CA ALA A 574 -22.54 -12.23 15.60
C ALA A 574 -22.27 -13.43 16.54
N ARG A 575 -21.40 -13.28 17.54
CA ARG A 575 -21.09 -14.33 18.53
C ARG A 575 -22.31 -14.73 19.36
N GLN A 576 -23.10 -13.77 19.83
CA GLN A 576 -24.33 -14.04 20.61
C GLN A 576 -25.34 -14.90 19.84
N HIS A 577 -25.34 -14.81 18.51
CA HIS A 577 -26.22 -15.56 17.64
C HIS A 577 -25.51 -16.71 16.89
N ASN A 578 -24.34 -17.13 17.36
CA ASN A 578 -23.54 -18.22 16.81
C ASN A 578 -23.30 -18.10 15.29
N ALA A 579 -23.06 -16.88 14.82
CA ALA A 579 -22.71 -16.57 13.45
C ALA A 579 -21.22 -16.21 13.35
N ALA A 580 -20.56 -16.68 12.30
CA ALA A 580 -19.16 -16.31 12.02
C ALA A 580 -19.02 -14.83 11.62
N ASP A 581 -20.04 -14.30 10.93
CA ASP A 581 -20.17 -12.91 10.53
C ASP A 581 -21.64 -12.53 10.62
N LEU A 582 -21.90 -11.29 11.03
CA LEU A 582 -23.23 -10.72 11.18
C LEU A 582 -24.09 -10.85 9.90
N ARG A 583 -23.45 -10.78 8.73
CA ARG A 583 -24.07 -10.86 7.40
C ARG A 583 -24.36 -12.29 6.94
N CYS A 584 -23.72 -13.27 7.58
CA CYS A 584 -23.77 -14.68 7.20
C CYS A 584 -24.51 -15.55 8.23
N ALA A 585 -25.39 -14.93 9.03
CA ALA A 585 -26.14 -15.66 10.04
C ALA A 585 -27.10 -16.71 9.40
N PRO A 586 -27.27 -17.89 10.02
CA PRO A 586 -28.18 -18.92 9.54
C PRO A 586 -29.62 -18.40 9.38
N SER A 587 -30.41 -19.01 8.49
CA SER A 587 -31.81 -18.59 8.21
C SER A 587 -32.73 -18.64 9.44
N GLY A 588 -32.47 -19.53 10.39
CA GLY A 588 -33.18 -19.61 11.66
C GLY A 588 -32.72 -18.59 12.72
N SER A 589 -31.66 -17.82 12.45
CA SER A 589 -31.13 -16.83 13.38
C SER A 589 -32.00 -15.56 13.40
N PRO A 590 -32.11 -14.88 14.56
CA PRO A 590 -32.62 -13.51 14.62
C PRO A 590 -31.89 -12.52 13.70
N LEU A 591 -30.65 -12.86 13.30
CA LEU A 591 -29.81 -12.09 12.39
C LEU A 591 -29.89 -12.54 10.92
N ALA A 592 -30.82 -13.43 10.56
CA ALA A 592 -30.97 -13.94 9.19
C ALA A 592 -31.02 -12.79 8.15
N PHE A 593 -30.75 -13.13 6.88
CA PHE A 593 -30.57 -12.17 5.78
C PHE A 593 -31.45 -10.91 5.86
N GLY A 594 -30.80 -9.75 5.97
CA GLY A 594 -31.44 -8.43 6.11
C GLY A 594 -31.84 -8.03 7.54
N LYS A 595 -32.17 -8.98 8.44
CA LYS A 595 -32.56 -8.69 9.83
C LYS A 595 -31.41 -8.18 10.69
N TRP A 596 -30.18 -8.59 10.37
CA TRP A 596 -28.99 -8.16 11.09
C TRP A 596 -28.81 -6.64 11.11
N LYS A 597 -29.24 -5.92 10.07
CA LYS A 597 -29.17 -4.46 10.00
C LYS A 597 -30.03 -3.81 11.08
N GLY A 598 -31.23 -4.33 11.26
CA GLY A 598 -32.15 -3.89 12.31
C GLY A 598 -31.60 -4.17 13.70
N ALA A 599 -31.06 -5.37 13.92
CA ALA A 599 -30.44 -5.75 15.19
C ALA A 599 -29.23 -4.86 15.53
N LEU A 600 -28.32 -4.65 14.58
CA LEU A 600 -27.15 -3.77 14.76
C LEU A 600 -27.57 -2.32 15.04
N THR A 601 -28.56 -1.81 14.29
CA THR A 601 -29.10 -0.45 14.51
C THR A 601 -29.70 -0.31 15.91
N ALA A 602 -30.44 -1.31 16.38
CA ALA A 602 -31.05 -1.31 17.71
C ALA A 602 -29.98 -1.29 18.82
N VAL A 603 -28.97 -2.15 18.72
CA VAL A 603 -27.84 -2.20 19.66
C VAL A 603 -27.09 -0.87 19.68
N LEU A 604 -26.70 -0.35 18.51
CA LEU A 604 -25.99 0.93 18.42
C LEU A 604 -26.80 2.10 19.00
N ARG A 605 -28.11 2.16 18.73
CA ARG A 605 -28.94 3.22 19.30
C ARG A 605 -29.10 3.13 20.82
N ALA A 606 -29.08 1.93 21.38
CA ALA A 606 -29.21 1.69 22.81
C ALA A 606 -27.88 1.95 23.55
N GLU A 607 -26.77 1.44 23.02
CA GLU A 607 -25.50 1.35 23.74
C GLU A 607 -24.49 2.43 23.36
N PHE A 608 -24.57 2.98 22.13
CA PHE A 608 -23.58 3.94 21.67
C PHE A 608 -23.78 5.32 22.32
N THR A 609 -22.70 5.82 22.93
CA THR A 609 -22.60 7.17 23.48
C THR A 609 -21.29 7.80 23.01
N PRO A 610 -21.31 8.99 22.36
CA PRO A 610 -20.09 9.68 21.95
C PRO A 610 -19.19 9.96 23.15
N ARG A 611 -17.93 9.56 23.07
CA ARG A 611 -16.92 9.79 24.13
C ARG A 611 -16.13 11.08 23.92
N THR A 612 -16.12 11.60 22.68
CA THR A 612 -15.36 12.79 22.28
C THR A 612 -16.25 13.72 21.46
N SER A 613 -15.87 14.99 21.38
CA SER A 613 -16.56 16.01 20.56
C SER A 613 -16.41 15.76 19.06
N LEU A 614 -15.40 15.02 18.62
CA LEU A 614 -15.10 14.80 17.21
C LEU A 614 -14.79 13.32 16.93
N CYS A 615 -15.67 12.69 16.15
CA CYS A 615 -15.59 11.29 15.79
C CYS A 615 -15.59 11.11 14.26
N GLY A 616 -14.89 10.10 13.78
CA GLY A 616 -14.82 9.72 12.37
C GLY A 616 -15.24 8.28 12.16
N LEU A 617 -15.95 8.00 11.07
CA LEU A 617 -16.28 6.64 10.66
C LEU A 617 -16.10 6.48 9.15
N ARG A 618 -15.13 5.65 8.75
CA ARG A 618 -14.88 5.31 7.34
C ARG A 618 -15.70 4.10 6.94
N CYS A 619 -16.64 4.30 6.03
CA CYS A 619 -17.60 3.29 5.58
C CYS A 619 -17.33 2.77 4.16
N LEU A 620 -16.48 3.40 3.35
CA LEU A 620 -16.18 3.04 1.95
C LEU A 620 -16.16 1.51 1.66
N GLY A 621 -17.29 0.99 1.17
CA GLY A 621 -17.48 -0.41 0.76
C GLY A 621 -17.81 -1.40 1.88
N ASP A 622 -17.94 -0.93 3.12
CA ASP A 622 -18.27 -1.73 4.30
C ASP A 622 -19.72 -1.48 4.74
N GLU A 623 -20.60 -2.40 4.33
CA GLU A 623 -22.04 -2.34 4.62
C GLU A 623 -22.35 -2.28 6.12
N VAL A 624 -21.54 -2.90 6.98
CA VAL A 624 -21.75 -2.90 8.44
C VAL A 624 -21.55 -1.49 8.98
N ARG A 625 -20.47 -0.83 8.56
CA ARG A 625 -20.17 0.55 8.96
C ARG A 625 -21.12 1.56 8.37
N GLU A 626 -21.62 1.36 7.15
CA GLU A 626 -22.67 2.21 6.57
C GLU A 626 -23.96 2.17 7.40
N VAL A 627 -24.41 0.98 7.81
CA VAL A 627 -25.57 0.82 8.71
C VAL A 627 -25.28 1.46 10.06
N ALA A 628 -24.07 1.28 10.59
CA ALA A 628 -23.69 1.87 11.87
C ALA A 628 -23.69 3.40 11.84
N ALA A 629 -23.11 4.02 10.81
CA ALA A 629 -23.09 5.46 10.60
C ALA A 629 -24.51 6.05 10.60
N GLN A 630 -25.44 5.40 9.91
CA GLN A 630 -26.85 5.82 9.89
C GLN A 630 -27.52 5.64 11.25
N ALA A 631 -27.21 4.56 11.97
CA ALA A 631 -27.81 4.27 13.27
C ALA A 631 -27.39 5.27 14.35
N ILE A 632 -26.11 5.66 14.38
CA ILE A 632 -25.55 6.56 15.39
C ILE A 632 -25.63 8.03 15.02
N ALA A 633 -25.93 8.39 13.77
CA ALA A 633 -25.99 9.79 13.32
C ALA A 633 -26.85 10.69 14.23
N SER A 634 -27.98 10.18 14.76
CA SER A 634 -28.86 10.94 15.66
C SER A 634 -28.30 11.16 17.07
N LYS A 635 -27.15 10.56 17.40
CA LYS A 635 -26.44 10.74 18.67
C LYS A 635 -25.44 11.90 18.62
N PHE A 636 -25.22 12.47 17.43
CA PHE A 636 -24.30 13.59 17.22
C PHE A 636 -25.09 14.86 16.92
N THR A 637 -24.57 16.01 17.35
CA THR A 637 -25.18 17.32 17.05
C THR A 637 -25.00 17.68 15.59
N THR A 638 -23.87 17.31 14.99
CA THR A 638 -23.54 17.60 13.59
C THR A 638 -23.04 16.34 12.91
N VAL A 639 -23.50 16.07 11.69
CA VAL A 639 -23.00 14.96 10.87
C VAL A 639 -22.55 15.47 9.51
N ILE A 640 -21.31 15.18 9.15
CA ILE A 640 -20.69 15.56 7.88
C ILE A 640 -20.52 14.31 7.04
N TRP A 641 -21.31 14.20 5.97
CA TRP A 641 -21.19 13.11 5.01
C TRP A 641 -20.29 13.53 3.85
N GLY A 642 -19.28 12.71 3.55
CA GLY A 642 -18.46 12.85 2.35
C GLY A 642 -19.32 12.62 1.11
N ARG A 643 -19.03 13.37 0.04
CA ARG A 643 -19.65 13.08 -1.27
C ARG A 643 -19.08 11.75 -1.78
N ARG A 644 -19.96 10.76 -1.93
CA ARG A 644 -19.66 9.50 -2.63
C ARG A 644 -19.42 9.75 -4.12
#